data_AF-A0A8X6XVN5-F1
#
_entry.id   AF-A0A8X6XVN5-F1
#
_cell.length_a   1.000
_cell.length_b   1.000
_cell.length_c   1.000
_cell.angle_alpha   90.00
_cell.angle_beta   90.00
_cell.angle_gamma   90.00
#
_symmetry.space_group_name_H-M   'P 1'
#
loop_
_entity.id
_entity.type
_entity.pdbx_description
1 polymer ?
#
loop_
_entity_poly.entity_id
_entity_poly.type
_entity_poly.pdbx_seq_one_letter_code
_entity_poly.pdbx_strand_id
1 'polypeptide(L)'
;MGLQSGPLKFSGRVAVVTGAGGGLGRQYALLLAGRGAAVVVNDLGGTPSGEGKSSSAADAVVKEIKDMGGKAVADYNSVEEGEKIVKTAIDNFGRIDILINNAGILRDRAFTNISVEDWDLVHRVHLRGSFMITKAAWPYFRKQKYGRVIMTASGAGIYGNFGQTNYSAAKLGVLGLSNTLAIEGKKYNIHCNTIVPIAASRLTQDILPPDIFDLLKPSLVSPVVAWLCHESCEDTGGIFEAAGGWIGKYQWQRSSGRAFIPPHTLTVEAVRDNWAAITDMSDSSTPSSLQEQTMCLVESLSGDSLPKSKPAKGVPAADPDVFYYDHDKAILYALAVGMSTQEQSALDFLYENSDNFKILPTFGTIAGMNSLFGSNALREQIEKLNGDPTRLLHGEQYLELYEPFRPSGALTSKCNLLDVLDKGSGAVVIIAEDTFNEDNKLVMRTEWTIFLVGAGNFGGKRSTEKGKKVQPPPNRKPDAVIEERTSIDQAALYRLCGDKNPIHIDPSFAAVGGFSQPILHGLCSLGYATRHVLKQFANYDVNLFKAIMARFASPILPGHTLRTEMWKENNRIHFESMCVETGKKVISGAYIDLIGSPKVSNGPVNSNSGPALKSKFIFKTMADQLAEMPEIVPKVQAVFDYWEIRSTKGFYVRQIEAKRQYYADSEIEAIISCKIKNTSAKPQQNEVKSDLQCDKIFEKLGEKLKKNPDLASSIRTIYQWNILKNGKHVSTWTLDLKNDTGSVYKGTPKHDKPDCTFILEDDLFTKIMDGTADPQRAFMSGKLKITGNVLASQKLQAIWENPDEEPEEKMSFAPALEELPVTMKSDFVFEIFAERLSEVPELAQKMKVVYHWMVLQSGKKTSDWTVDLKSGAGSIYRGSPKSGKADVTMTMEDEDIILMMLGKLNPQRAFMTGRLKIKGNIMLTQKLNQLWQEILKSGRAVELPILSAILADKPFDPTLRSETCFVEMGKRVSRQPDLVMKLNTVFEWNITKNGKKRTQWILDLKTEKGMLYDDFADWILFKITADQVLSSNSTKVEGDRSLAAKLLDHLKISAKL
;
A
#
# COMPACT_ATOMS: atom_id res chain seq x y z
N MET A 1 -17.35 22.67 11.08
CA MET A 1 -17.72 23.68 10.05
C MET A 1 -18.32 22.94 8.88
N GLY A 2 -19.37 23.46 8.24
CA GLY A 2 -19.96 22.84 7.05
C GLY A 2 -19.12 23.17 5.80
N LEU A 3 -18.68 22.15 5.08
CA LEU A 3 -18.08 22.33 3.75
C LEU A 3 -19.17 22.73 2.76
N GLN A 4 -19.02 23.88 2.10
CA GLN A 4 -19.94 24.28 1.03
C GLN A 4 -19.73 23.37 -0.19
N SER A 5 -20.78 22.66 -0.60
CA SER A 5 -20.75 21.68 -1.71
C SER A 5 -20.74 22.30 -3.11
N GLY A 6 -20.17 23.51 -3.25
CA GLY A 6 -20.11 24.27 -4.50
C GLY A 6 -18.74 24.17 -5.19
N PRO A 7 -18.67 24.36 -6.52
CA PRO A 7 -17.39 24.39 -7.23
C PRO A 7 -16.57 25.63 -6.87
N LEU A 8 -15.30 25.43 -6.51
CA LEU A 8 -14.35 26.51 -6.16
C LEU A 8 -14.18 27.51 -7.32
N LYS A 9 -14.27 28.81 -7.02
CA LYS A 9 -14.24 29.94 -7.98
C LYS A 9 -13.29 31.03 -7.51
N PHE A 10 -12.77 31.80 -8.46
CA PHE A 10 -11.83 32.90 -8.23
C PHE A 10 -12.41 34.25 -8.72
N SER A 11 -13.74 34.34 -8.80
CA SER A 11 -14.46 35.53 -9.26
C SER A 11 -14.08 36.76 -8.43
N GLY A 12 -13.57 37.80 -9.11
CA GLY A 12 -13.14 39.04 -8.46
C GLY A 12 -11.72 39.00 -7.87
N ARG A 13 -10.99 37.90 -8.02
CA ARG A 13 -9.57 37.78 -7.65
C ARG A 13 -8.67 38.08 -8.85
N VAL A 14 -7.54 38.74 -8.60
CA VAL A 14 -6.49 38.99 -9.61
C VAL A 14 -5.27 38.13 -9.33
N ALA A 15 -4.84 37.35 -10.33
CA ALA A 15 -3.68 36.48 -10.26
C ALA A 15 -2.55 36.98 -11.17
N VAL A 16 -1.32 37.03 -10.64
CA VAL A 16 -0.09 37.14 -11.43
C VAL A 16 0.55 35.77 -11.50
N VAL A 17 0.85 35.30 -12.72
CA VAL A 17 1.58 34.05 -12.95
C VAL A 17 2.82 34.37 -13.79
N THR A 18 4.00 33.97 -13.31
CA THR A 18 5.27 34.23 -14.00
C THR A 18 5.78 33.02 -14.76
N GLY A 19 6.41 33.23 -15.92
CA GLY A 19 6.72 32.14 -16.85
C GLY A 19 5.45 31.46 -17.38
N ALA A 20 4.43 32.26 -17.66
CA ALA A 20 3.07 31.81 -17.97
C ALA A 20 2.80 31.56 -19.46
N GLY A 21 3.78 31.79 -20.33
CA GLY A 21 3.69 31.54 -21.77
C GLY A 21 3.81 30.06 -22.17
N GLY A 22 4.10 29.17 -21.22
CA GLY A 22 4.19 27.73 -21.48
C GLY A 22 4.11 26.85 -20.23
N GLY A 23 4.16 25.53 -20.45
CA GLY A 23 4.29 24.51 -19.41
C GLY A 23 3.29 24.63 -18.25
N LEU A 24 3.81 24.58 -17.02
CA LEU A 24 3.05 24.71 -15.78
C LEU A 24 2.37 26.07 -15.64
N GLY A 25 3.11 27.17 -15.84
CA GLY A 25 2.60 28.54 -15.73
C GLY A 25 1.39 28.80 -16.63
N ARG A 26 1.42 28.33 -17.88
CA ARG A 26 0.27 28.39 -18.80
C ARG A 26 -0.95 27.68 -18.25
N GLN A 27 -0.79 26.46 -17.71
CA GLN A 27 -1.92 25.70 -17.17
C GLN A 27 -2.48 26.32 -15.88
N TYR A 28 -1.64 26.92 -15.02
CA TYR A 28 -2.10 27.70 -13.87
C TYR A 28 -2.94 28.91 -14.31
N ALA A 29 -2.46 29.66 -15.31
CA ALA A 29 -3.15 30.83 -15.84
C ALA A 29 -4.52 30.47 -16.46
N LEU A 30 -4.57 29.43 -17.29
CA LEU A 30 -5.82 28.93 -17.89
C LEU A 30 -6.81 28.42 -16.83
N LEU A 31 -6.36 27.64 -15.85
CA LEU A 31 -7.24 27.09 -14.80
C LEU A 31 -7.83 28.16 -13.89
N LEU A 32 -7.05 29.18 -13.51
CA LEU A 32 -7.54 30.30 -12.70
C LEU A 32 -8.51 31.18 -13.50
N ALA A 33 -8.19 31.50 -14.76
CA ALA A 33 -9.06 32.29 -15.63
C ALA A 33 -10.40 31.58 -15.92
N GLY A 34 -10.36 30.28 -16.25
CA GLY A 34 -11.55 29.44 -16.47
C GLY A 34 -12.42 29.26 -15.23
N ARG A 35 -11.90 29.60 -14.03
CA ARG A 35 -12.66 29.67 -12.77
C ARG A 35 -12.98 31.10 -12.32
N GLY A 36 -12.78 32.10 -13.19
CA GLY A 36 -13.24 33.47 -13.02
C GLY A 36 -12.24 34.48 -12.47
N ALA A 37 -10.96 34.12 -12.32
CA ALA A 37 -9.91 35.09 -12.01
C ALA A 37 -9.65 36.04 -13.20
N ALA A 38 -9.16 37.25 -12.91
CA ALA A 38 -8.45 38.05 -13.90
C ALA A 38 -6.95 37.77 -13.79
N VAL A 39 -6.26 37.52 -14.91
CA VAL A 39 -4.89 36.99 -14.91
C VAL A 39 -3.91 37.91 -15.63
N VAL A 40 -2.81 38.27 -14.95
CA VAL A 40 -1.60 38.80 -15.61
C VAL A 40 -0.71 37.61 -15.99
N VAL A 41 -0.55 37.42 -17.30
CA VAL A 41 0.32 36.41 -17.89
C VAL A 41 1.70 37.06 -18.10
N ASN A 42 2.59 36.90 -17.11
CA ASN A 42 3.97 37.37 -17.25
C ASN A 42 4.82 36.29 -17.93
N ASP A 43 5.48 36.64 -19.04
CA ASP A 43 6.54 35.83 -19.63
C ASP A 43 7.55 36.71 -20.37
N LEU A 44 8.83 36.37 -20.27
CA LEU A 44 9.89 37.07 -20.98
C LEU A 44 10.00 36.61 -22.45
N GLY A 45 9.48 35.43 -22.80
CA GLY A 45 9.58 34.83 -24.12
C GLY A 45 11.01 34.47 -24.54
N GLY A 46 11.88 34.21 -23.56
CA GLY A 46 13.25 33.72 -23.76
C GLY A 46 13.34 32.19 -23.86
N THR A 47 14.55 31.70 -24.12
CA THR A 47 14.86 30.26 -24.14
C THR A 47 14.91 29.67 -22.72
N PRO A 48 14.86 28.33 -22.57
CA PRO A 48 15.13 27.66 -21.29
C PRO A 48 16.53 27.90 -20.71
N SER A 49 17.50 28.34 -21.53
CA SER A 49 18.83 28.80 -21.10
C SER A 49 18.84 30.26 -20.61
N GLY A 50 17.72 30.97 -20.66
CA GLY A 50 17.60 32.37 -20.22
C GLY A 50 18.10 33.40 -21.24
N GLU A 51 18.04 33.08 -22.53
CA GLU A 51 18.53 33.93 -23.63
C GLU A 51 17.36 34.46 -24.48
N GLY A 52 17.47 35.69 -24.97
CA GLY A 52 16.45 36.32 -25.82
C GLY A 52 15.22 36.84 -25.05
N LYS A 53 14.30 37.45 -25.81
CA LYS A 53 13.05 38.05 -25.32
C LYS A 53 11.99 38.09 -26.42
N SER A 54 10.73 37.81 -26.11
CA SER A 54 9.59 37.91 -27.04
C SER A 54 8.28 38.18 -26.30
N SER A 55 7.37 38.95 -26.91
CA SER A 55 6.00 39.12 -26.39
C SER A 55 5.10 37.90 -26.66
N SER A 56 5.40 37.16 -27.74
CA SER A 56 4.49 36.19 -28.36
C SER A 56 4.06 35.03 -27.46
N ALA A 57 4.89 34.63 -26.49
CA ALA A 57 4.57 33.58 -25.54
C ALA A 57 3.45 34.00 -24.57
N ALA A 58 3.52 35.22 -24.02
CA ALA A 58 2.48 35.77 -23.16
C ALA A 58 1.22 36.13 -23.99
N ASP A 59 1.41 36.73 -25.17
CA ASP A 59 0.30 37.13 -26.05
C ASP A 59 -0.58 35.95 -26.47
N ALA A 60 0.03 34.80 -26.80
CA ALA A 60 -0.69 33.58 -27.17
C ALA A 60 -1.60 33.08 -26.03
N VAL A 61 -1.08 32.99 -24.81
CA VAL A 61 -1.85 32.51 -23.65
C VAL A 61 -2.92 33.52 -23.22
N VAL A 62 -2.67 34.83 -23.37
CA VAL A 62 -3.70 35.87 -23.18
C VAL A 62 -4.80 35.76 -24.23
N LYS A 63 -4.48 35.41 -25.47
CA LYS A 63 -5.49 35.13 -26.50
C LYS A 63 -6.31 33.90 -26.12
N GLU A 64 -5.69 32.79 -25.77
CA GLU A 64 -6.38 31.56 -25.33
C GLU A 64 -7.34 31.82 -24.16
N ILE A 65 -6.91 32.60 -23.16
CA ILE A 65 -7.77 32.98 -22.03
C ILE A 65 -8.98 33.82 -22.48
N LYS A 66 -8.78 34.76 -23.42
CA LYS A 66 -9.88 35.57 -23.97
C LYS A 66 -10.82 34.76 -24.86
N ASP A 67 -10.30 33.82 -25.65
CA ASP A 67 -11.08 32.92 -26.50
C ASP A 67 -12.01 32.03 -25.65
N MET A 68 -11.62 31.64 -24.43
CA MET A 68 -12.49 30.93 -23.47
C MET A 68 -13.34 31.86 -22.58
N GLY A 69 -13.44 33.16 -22.88
CA GLY A 69 -14.25 34.12 -22.14
C GLY A 69 -13.66 34.60 -20.81
N GLY A 70 -12.41 34.26 -20.51
CA GLY A 70 -11.68 34.73 -19.33
C GLY A 70 -11.11 36.14 -19.51
N LYS A 71 -10.59 36.71 -18.42
CA LYS A 71 -9.97 38.05 -18.41
C LYS A 71 -8.45 37.92 -18.24
N ALA A 72 -7.68 38.39 -19.21
CA ALA A 72 -6.22 38.43 -19.08
C ALA A 72 -5.55 39.61 -19.80
N VAL A 73 -4.36 39.97 -19.30
CA VAL A 73 -3.41 40.91 -19.89
C VAL A 73 -2.00 40.30 -19.87
N ALA A 74 -1.18 40.65 -20.85
CA ALA A 74 0.20 40.17 -20.93
C ALA A 74 1.13 41.09 -20.14
N ASP A 75 2.25 40.53 -19.65
CA ASP A 75 3.37 41.29 -19.13
C ASP A 75 4.69 40.70 -19.67
N TYR A 76 5.59 41.57 -20.11
CA TYR A 76 6.83 41.19 -20.80
C TYR A 76 8.11 41.57 -20.02
N ASN A 77 8.01 41.83 -18.72
CA ASN A 77 9.14 42.26 -17.88
C ASN A 77 9.93 41.06 -17.34
N SER A 78 11.23 41.24 -17.06
CA SER A 78 11.98 40.21 -16.30
C SER A 78 11.42 40.12 -14.89
N VAL A 79 11.42 38.92 -14.30
CA VAL A 79 11.06 38.72 -12.88
C VAL A 79 11.96 39.51 -11.92
N GLU A 80 13.15 39.89 -12.37
CA GLU A 80 14.07 40.81 -11.67
C GLU A 80 13.53 42.23 -11.52
N GLU A 81 12.56 42.62 -12.35
CA GLU A 81 11.90 43.93 -12.44
C GLU A 81 10.51 43.92 -11.79
N GLY A 82 10.31 43.08 -10.76
CA GLY A 82 8.98 42.67 -10.26
C GLY A 82 8.00 43.79 -9.87
N GLU A 83 8.48 45.00 -9.60
CA GLU A 83 7.63 46.18 -9.41
C GLU A 83 6.82 46.53 -10.67
N LYS A 84 7.37 46.33 -11.87
CA LYS A 84 6.67 46.50 -13.15
C LYS A 84 5.57 45.45 -13.33
N ILE A 85 5.86 44.19 -13.03
CA ILE A 85 4.91 43.07 -13.14
C ILE A 85 3.70 43.30 -12.22
N VAL A 86 3.94 43.74 -10.98
CA VAL A 86 2.86 44.11 -10.05
C VAL A 86 2.12 45.37 -10.53
N LYS A 87 2.83 46.36 -11.08
CA LYS A 87 2.18 47.55 -11.68
C LYS A 87 1.20 47.16 -12.79
N THR A 88 1.55 46.20 -13.67
CA THR A 88 0.64 45.69 -14.71
C THR A 88 -0.67 45.14 -14.14
N ALA A 89 -0.64 44.45 -12.99
CA ALA A 89 -1.85 44.00 -12.30
C ALA A 89 -2.70 45.17 -11.75
N ILE A 90 -2.04 46.16 -11.14
CA ILE A 90 -2.71 47.33 -10.55
C ILE A 90 -3.31 48.25 -11.64
N ASP A 91 -2.58 48.52 -12.72
CA ASP A 91 -3.03 49.36 -13.82
C ASP A 91 -4.27 48.79 -14.53
N ASN A 92 -4.32 47.47 -14.75
CA ASN A 92 -5.38 46.82 -15.52
C ASN A 92 -6.57 46.36 -14.66
N PHE A 93 -6.34 45.98 -13.40
CA PHE A 93 -7.36 45.35 -12.55
C PHE A 93 -7.50 45.98 -11.15
N GLY A 94 -6.69 46.99 -10.81
CA GLY A 94 -6.78 47.75 -9.55
C GLY A 94 -6.30 47.03 -8.28
N ARG A 95 -5.93 45.74 -8.38
CA ARG A 95 -5.58 44.88 -7.23
C ARG A 95 -4.69 43.70 -7.64
N ILE A 96 -4.15 43.00 -6.63
CA ILE A 96 -3.49 41.70 -6.77
C ILE A 96 -3.89 40.83 -5.56
N ASP A 97 -4.29 39.58 -5.80
CA ASP A 97 -4.75 38.62 -4.78
C ASP A 97 -3.86 37.38 -4.72
N ILE A 98 -3.40 36.93 -5.87
CA ILE A 98 -2.65 35.69 -6.07
C ILE A 98 -1.34 36.01 -6.81
N LEU A 99 -0.24 35.44 -6.35
CA LEU A 99 1.07 35.51 -7.01
C LEU A 99 1.68 34.10 -7.09
N ILE A 100 1.89 33.61 -8.31
CA ILE A 100 2.53 32.31 -8.56
C ILE A 100 3.89 32.56 -9.19
N ASN A 101 4.94 32.42 -8.37
CA ASN A 101 6.33 32.51 -8.78
C ASN A 101 6.76 31.18 -9.42
N ASN A 102 6.61 31.08 -10.75
CA ASN A 102 6.85 29.87 -11.55
C ASN A 102 7.97 30.05 -12.59
N ALA A 103 8.31 31.28 -12.99
CA ALA A 103 9.38 31.54 -13.97
C ALA A 103 10.71 30.88 -13.58
N GLY A 104 11.42 30.35 -14.58
CA GLY A 104 12.65 29.60 -14.35
C GLY A 104 13.39 29.24 -15.64
N ILE A 105 14.68 28.97 -15.46
CA ILE A 105 15.66 28.57 -16.48
C ILE A 105 16.54 27.43 -15.95
N LEU A 106 17.30 26.76 -16.83
CA LEU A 106 18.35 25.79 -16.46
C LEU A 106 19.71 26.20 -17.02
N ARG A 107 20.76 25.91 -16.25
CA ARG A 107 22.18 26.07 -16.62
C ARG A 107 22.99 24.92 -16.04
N ASP A 108 22.63 23.72 -16.46
CA ASP A 108 23.12 22.47 -15.87
C ASP A 108 24.57 22.18 -16.29
N ARG A 109 25.45 22.02 -15.30
CA ARG A 109 26.90 21.77 -15.43
C ARG A 109 27.38 20.98 -14.22
N ALA A 110 28.30 20.03 -14.41
CA ALA A 110 29.07 19.46 -13.30
C ALA A 110 29.73 20.59 -12.49
N PHE A 111 29.85 20.45 -11.16
CA PHE A 111 30.17 21.56 -10.25
C PHE A 111 31.43 22.36 -10.63
N THR A 112 32.49 21.68 -11.08
CA THR A 112 33.76 22.28 -11.55
C THR A 112 33.62 23.13 -12.82
N ASN A 113 32.49 23.02 -13.52
CA ASN A 113 32.23 23.60 -14.84
C ASN A 113 31.06 24.60 -14.81
N ILE A 114 30.55 24.97 -13.62
CA ILE A 114 29.59 26.06 -13.44
C ILE A 114 30.36 27.39 -13.56
N SER A 115 30.00 28.23 -14.53
CA SER A 115 30.51 29.60 -14.62
C SER A 115 29.85 30.50 -13.57
N VAL A 116 30.46 31.64 -13.25
CA VAL A 116 29.85 32.63 -12.33
C VAL A 116 28.54 33.15 -12.94
N GLU A 117 28.50 33.29 -14.25
CA GLU A 117 27.34 33.71 -15.04
C GLU A 117 26.21 32.66 -14.98
N ASP A 118 26.52 31.36 -15.10
CA ASP A 118 25.57 30.25 -14.95
C ASP A 118 25.05 30.12 -13.51
N TRP A 119 25.86 30.45 -12.51
CA TRP A 119 25.44 30.50 -11.10
C TRP A 119 24.51 31.69 -10.84
N ASP A 120 24.94 32.90 -11.21
CA ASP A 120 24.25 34.14 -10.93
C ASP A 120 22.92 34.24 -11.69
N LEU A 121 22.88 33.87 -12.98
CA LEU A 121 21.65 34.00 -13.78
C LEU A 121 20.52 33.14 -13.21
N VAL A 122 20.85 31.92 -12.75
CA VAL A 122 19.90 31.02 -12.08
C VAL A 122 19.41 31.63 -10.75
N HIS A 123 20.30 32.20 -9.93
CA HIS A 123 19.90 32.87 -8.69
C HIS A 123 19.10 34.16 -8.92
N ARG A 124 19.43 34.94 -9.97
CA ARG A 124 18.73 36.16 -10.34
C ARG A 124 17.30 35.89 -10.79
N VAL A 125 17.08 34.87 -11.63
CA VAL A 125 15.74 34.49 -12.10
C VAL A 125 14.93 33.82 -10.99
N HIS A 126 15.41 32.70 -10.42
CA HIS A 126 14.59 31.89 -9.52
C HIS A 126 14.41 32.53 -8.14
N LEU A 127 15.50 32.89 -7.45
CA LEU A 127 15.45 33.34 -6.06
C LEU A 127 15.21 34.85 -5.95
N ARG A 128 16.04 35.65 -6.60
CA ARG A 128 15.92 37.12 -6.56
C ARG A 128 14.63 37.58 -7.25
N GLY A 129 14.25 36.99 -8.37
CA GLY A 129 12.99 37.30 -9.07
C GLY A 129 11.76 37.07 -8.19
N SER A 130 11.64 35.88 -7.60
CA SER A 130 10.57 35.55 -6.65
C SER A 130 10.52 36.52 -5.47
N PHE A 131 11.67 36.91 -4.91
CA PHE A 131 11.76 37.94 -3.88
C PHE A 131 11.27 39.31 -4.37
N MET A 132 11.75 39.80 -5.52
CA MET A 132 11.44 41.13 -6.05
C MET A 132 9.94 41.31 -6.31
N ILE A 133 9.28 40.34 -6.94
CA ILE A 133 7.85 40.42 -7.23
C ILE A 133 7.02 40.30 -5.95
N THR A 134 7.37 39.35 -5.08
CA THR A 134 6.62 39.15 -3.82
C THR A 134 6.74 40.36 -2.90
N LYS A 135 7.93 40.98 -2.83
CA LYS A 135 8.16 42.27 -2.14
C LYS A 135 7.29 43.39 -2.72
N ALA A 136 7.18 43.49 -4.05
CA ALA A 136 6.34 44.49 -4.71
C ALA A 136 4.83 44.27 -4.47
N ALA A 137 4.38 43.01 -4.36
CA ALA A 137 2.99 42.65 -4.08
C ALA A 137 2.60 42.83 -2.60
N TRP A 138 3.54 42.65 -1.68
CA TRP A 138 3.31 42.61 -0.23
C TRP A 138 2.51 43.80 0.34
N PRO A 139 2.73 45.07 -0.05
CA PRO A 139 1.95 46.21 0.45
C PRO A 139 0.47 46.11 0.07
N TYR A 140 0.16 45.63 -1.14
CA TYR A 140 -1.21 45.45 -1.62
C TYR A 140 -1.91 44.32 -0.88
N PHE A 141 -1.24 43.18 -0.67
CA PHE A 141 -1.80 42.07 0.12
C PHE A 141 -2.09 42.51 1.57
N ARG A 142 -1.15 43.21 2.21
CA ARG A 142 -1.31 43.73 3.58
C ARG A 142 -2.45 44.76 3.70
N LYS A 143 -2.62 45.64 2.71
CA LYS A 143 -3.73 46.61 2.66
C LYS A 143 -5.10 45.93 2.49
N GLN A 144 -5.17 44.85 1.71
CA GLN A 144 -6.39 44.10 1.44
C GLN A 144 -6.77 43.10 2.54
N LYS A 145 -5.84 42.73 3.44
CA LYS A 145 -5.95 41.56 4.34
C LYS A 145 -6.27 40.27 3.58
N TYR A 146 -5.65 40.11 2.42
CA TYR A 146 -5.72 38.92 1.60
C TYR A 146 -4.47 38.80 0.73
N GLY A 147 -3.89 37.61 0.69
CA GLY A 147 -2.93 37.23 -0.34
C GLY A 147 -2.71 35.72 -0.38
N ARG A 148 -2.36 35.20 -1.55
CA ARG A 148 -1.93 33.81 -1.74
C ARG A 148 -0.69 33.79 -2.62
N VAL A 149 0.41 33.28 -2.10
CA VAL A 149 1.72 33.24 -2.77
C VAL A 149 2.16 31.80 -2.93
N ILE A 150 2.58 31.44 -4.14
CA ILE A 150 3.15 30.13 -4.45
C ILE A 150 4.60 30.29 -4.88
N MET A 151 5.50 29.57 -4.21
CA MET A 151 6.92 29.43 -4.57
C MET A 151 7.16 28.09 -5.26
N THR A 152 7.87 28.09 -6.39
CA THR A 152 8.16 26.85 -7.14
C THR A 152 9.56 26.34 -6.83
N ALA A 153 9.66 25.36 -5.93
CA ALA A 153 10.86 24.58 -5.63
C ALA A 153 11.06 23.44 -6.66
N SER A 154 11.83 22.41 -6.34
CA SER A 154 12.01 21.20 -7.16
C SER A 154 12.57 20.04 -6.31
N GLY A 155 12.37 18.79 -6.75
CA GLY A 155 12.98 17.62 -6.11
C GLY A 155 14.51 17.71 -6.09
N ALA A 156 15.11 18.25 -7.17
CA ALA A 156 16.55 18.55 -7.23
C ALA A 156 17.00 19.58 -6.17
N GLY A 157 16.11 20.45 -5.68
CA GLY A 157 16.40 21.34 -4.54
C GLY A 157 16.35 20.63 -3.19
N ILE A 158 15.43 19.68 -3.01
CA ILE A 158 15.24 18.94 -1.74
C ILE A 158 16.28 17.82 -1.56
N TYR A 159 16.53 17.03 -2.61
CA TYR A 159 17.39 15.84 -2.57
C TYR A 159 18.78 16.09 -3.17
N GLY A 160 18.99 17.22 -3.85
CA GLY A 160 20.11 17.41 -4.77
C GLY A 160 19.88 16.72 -6.12
N ASN A 161 20.63 17.11 -7.14
CA ASN A 161 20.75 16.38 -8.40
C ASN A 161 22.14 16.60 -9.02
N PHE A 162 22.65 15.61 -9.76
CA PHE A 162 23.95 15.73 -10.41
C PHE A 162 23.92 16.83 -11.49
N GLY A 163 24.95 17.68 -11.49
CA GLY A 163 25.09 18.74 -12.48
C GLY A 163 24.15 19.95 -12.30
N GLN A 164 23.48 20.08 -11.15
CA GLN A 164 22.47 21.13 -10.92
C GLN A 164 22.73 22.01 -9.69
N THR A 165 23.98 22.13 -9.19
CA THR A 165 24.28 22.79 -7.91
C THR A 165 23.74 24.22 -7.79
N ASN A 166 23.82 25.01 -8.87
CA ASN A 166 23.23 26.35 -8.98
C ASN A 166 21.69 26.34 -8.87
N TYR A 167 21.04 25.41 -9.57
CA TYR A 167 19.58 25.24 -9.57
C TYR A 167 19.07 24.71 -8.24
N SER A 168 19.70 23.68 -7.66
CA SER A 168 19.38 23.14 -6.34
C SER A 168 19.47 24.20 -5.25
N ALA A 169 20.55 24.99 -5.22
CA ALA A 169 20.73 26.09 -4.26
C ALA A 169 19.62 27.14 -4.37
N ALA A 170 19.31 27.61 -5.59
CA ALA A 170 18.24 28.58 -5.80
C ALA A 170 16.85 28.01 -5.46
N LYS A 171 16.58 26.73 -5.76
CA LYS A 171 15.30 26.05 -5.52
C LYS A 171 15.05 25.71 -4.06
N LEU A 172 16.08 25.44 -3.26
CA LEU A 172 15.93 25.34 -1.79
C LEU A 172 15.92 26.73 -1.13
N GLY A 173 16.60 27.72 -1.73
CA GLY A 173 16.54 29.13 -1.32
C GLY A 173 15.12 29.73 -1.37
N VAL A 174 14.32 29.41 -2.40
CA VAL A 174 12.92 29.88 -2.46
C VAL A 174 12.02 29.21 -1.42
N LEU A 175 12.35 28.00 -0.95
CA LEU A 175 11.68 27.39 0.21
C LEU A 175 12.02 28.18 1.49
N GLY A 176 13.29 28.51 1.72
CA GLY A 176 13.70 29.34 2.85
C GLY A 176 12.99 30.70 2.87
N LEU A 177 12.85 31.34 1.71
CA LEU A 177 12.05 32.57 1.54
C LEU A 177 10.57 32.35 1.87
N SER A 178 9.98 31.25 1.38
CA SER A 178 8.57 30.88 1.61
C SER A 178 8.24 30.74 3.11
N ASN A 179 9.13 30.08 3.86
CA ASN A 179 8.96 29.83 5.29
C ASN A 179 8.81 31.13 6.10
N THR A 180 9.66 32.13 5.86
CA THR A 180 9.60 33.44 6.54
C THR A 180 8.36 34.22 6.14
N LEU A 181 8.02 34.24 4.84
CA LEU A 181 6.84 34.94 4.32
C LEU A 181 5.53 34.33 4.87
N ALA A 182 5.46 33.01 5.05
CA ALA A 182 4.32 32.35 5.66
C ALA A 182 4.06 32.82 7.11
N ILE A 183 5.12 33.11 7.87
CA ILE A 183 5.05 33.63 9.24
C ILE A 183 4.65 35.11 9.25
N GLU A 184 5.32 35.95 8.46
CA GLU A 184 5.02 37.39 8.37
C GLU A 184 3.59 37.67 7.85
N GLY A 185 3.14 36.86 6.90
CA GLY A 185 1.87 37.01 6.21
C GLY A 185 0.64 36.56 7.00
N LYS A 186 0.80 35.60 7.93
CA LYS A 186 -0.31 34.92 8.63
C LYS A 186 -1.31 35.87 9.28
N LYS A 187 -0.82 36.90 10.00
CA LYS A 187 -1.67 37.90 10.68
C LYS A 187 -2.43 38.85 9.75
N TYR A 188 -2.17 38.78 8.44
CA TYR A 188 -2.84 39.56 7.40
C TYR A 188 -3.65 38.68 6.43
N ASN A 189 -3.86 37.38 6.72
CA ASN A 189 -4.45 36.41 5.78
C ASN A 189 -3.69 36.39 4.44
N ILE A 190 -2.35 36.44 4.53
CA ILE A 190 -1.45 36.23 3.40
C ILE A 190 -0.78 34.88 3.61
N HIS A 191 -1.11 33.91 2.76
CA HIS A 191 -0.55 32.56 2.85
C HIS A 191 0.56 32.40 1.82
N CYS A 192 1.68 31.79 2.20
CA CYS A 192 2.78 31.47 1.31
C CYS A 192 3.03 29.97 1.37
N ASN A 193 2.90 29.27 0.25
CA ASN A 193 3.12 27.83 0.16
C ASN A 193 4.13 27.51 -0.95
N THR A 194 4.80 26.37 -0.82
CA THR A 194 5.82 25.91 -1.76
C THR A 194 5.31 24.69 -2.52
N ILE A 195 5.43 24.68 -3.84
CA ILE A 195 5.20 23.49 -4.66
C ILE A 195 6.51 22.87 -5.13
N VAL A 196 6.48 21.55 -5.29
CA VAL A 196 7.55 20.70 -5.81
C VAL A 196 6.94 19.92 -6.98
N PRO A 197 6.86 20.53 -8.18
CA PRO A 197 6.16 19.92 -9.30
C PRO A 197 7.06 18.93 -10.05
N ILE A 198 6.51 17.76 -10.41
CA ILE A 198 7.06 16.90 -11.47
C ILE A 198 6.06 16.92 -12.62
N ALA A 199 6.48 17.47 -13.75
CA ALA A 199 5.67 17.51 -14.96
C ALA A 199 6.54 17.44 -16.21
N ALA A 200 6.03 16.76 -17.24
CA ALA A 200 6.60 16.73 -18.57
C ALA A 200 6.63 18.15 -19.15
N SER A 201 7.74 18.50 -19.79
CA SER A 201 7.97 19.82 -20.37
C SER A 201 8.60 19.70 -21.74
N ARG A 202 8.75 20.84 -22.43
CA ARG A 202 9.44 20.94 -23.72
C ARG A 202 10.91 20.50 -23.68
N LEU A 203 11.49 20.33 -22.48
CA LEU A 203 12.85 19.83 -22.25
C LEU A 203 12.94 18.31 -22.07
N THR A 204 11.80 17.63 -21.87
CA THR A 204 11.74 16.17 -21.61
C THR A 204 10.91 15.43 -22.65
N GLN A 205 10.43 16.12 -23.68
CA GLN A 205 9.50 15.60 -24.69
C GLN A 205 10.14 14.53 -25.59
N ASP A 206 11.43 14.70 -25.92
CA ASP A 206 12.17 13.77 -26.78
C ASP A 206 12.93 12.68 -25.99
N ILE A 207 12.69 12.60 -24.67
CA ILE A 207 13.41 11.72 -23.72
C ILE A 207 12.44 10.75 -23.03
N LEU A 208 11.21 11.19 -22.72
CA LEU A 208 10.20 10.35 -22.07
C LEU A 208 9.37 9.57 -23.11
N PRO A 209 9.13 8.26 -22.92
CA PRO A 209 8.15 7.52 -23.69
C PRO A 209 6.77 8.22 -23.67
N PRO A 210 5.98 8.18 -24.77
CA PRO A 210 4.72 8.92 -24.88
C PRO A 210 3.76 8.67 -23.70
N ASP A 211 3.65 7.43 -23.22
CA ASP A 211 2.75 7.07 -22.11
C ASP A 211 3.17 7.72 -20.78
N ILE A 212 4.48 7.86 -20.53
CA ILE A 212 5.03 8.53 -19.34
C ILE A 212 4.90 10.05 -19.48
N PHE A 213 5.08 10.60 -20.68
CA PHE A 213 4.82 12.01 -20.97
C PHE A 213 3.34 12.35 -20.71
N ASP A 214 2.43 11.46 -21.10
CA ASP A 214 0.98 11.62 -20.92
C ASP A 214 0.55 11.53 -19.45
N LEU A 215 1.21 10.70 -18.64
CA LEU A 215 1.03 10.64 -17.18
C LEU A 215 1.56 11.88 -16.45
N LEU A 216 2.54 12.60 -17.00
CA LEU A 216 3.18 13.75 -16.35
C LEU A 216 2.67 15.12 -16.86
N LYS A 217 1.46 15.19 -17.42
CA LYS A 217 0.88 16.44 -17.94
C LYS A 217 0.81 17.57 -16.88
N PRO A 218 1.28 18.81 -17.19
CA PRO A 218 1.21 19.96 -16.27
C PRO A 218 -0.20 20.34 -15.77
N SER A 219 -1.26 19.91 -16.47
CA SER A 219 -2.65 20.04 -16.04
C SER A 219 -3.00 19.21 -14.79
N LEU A 220 -2.20 18.19 -14.45
CA LEU A 220 -2.39 17.36 -13.25
C LEU A 220 -1.78 17.98 -11.98
N VAL A 221 -0.82 18.91 -12.12
CA VAL A 221 -0.27 19.72 -11.02
C VAL A 221 -1.17 20.92 -10.70
N SER A 222 -1.77 21.50 -11.73
CA SER A 222 -2.50 22.77 -11.66
C SER A 222 -3.64 22.83 -10.60
N PRO A 223 -4.42 21.76 -10.33
CA PRO A 223 -5.43 21.76 -9.28
C PRO A 223 -4.88 22.03 -7.88
N VAL A 224 -3.66 21.58 -7.57
CA VAL A 224 -3.01 21.81 -6.26
C VAL A 224 -2.70 23.29 -6.10
N VAL A 225 -2.13 23.90 -7.13
CA VAL A 225 -1.82 25.34 -7.17
C VAL A 225 -3.09 26.18 -7.06
N ALA A 226 -4.17 25.79 -7.74
CA ALA A 226 -5.47 26.44 -7.59
C ALA A 226 -6.01 26.32 -6.17
N TRP A 227 -5.99 25.12 -5.55
CA TRP A 227 -6.42 24.93 -4.16
C TRP A 227 -5.66 25.82 -3.18
N LEU A 228 -4.32 25.81 -3.23
CA LEU A 228 -3.46 26.64 -2.37
C LEU A 228 -3.62 28.15 -2.63
N CYS A 229 -4.21 28.54 -3.77
CA CYS A 229 -4.58 29.93 -4.09
C CYS A 229 -6.04 30.29 -3.74
N HIS A 230 -6.85 29.35 -3.26
CA HIS A 230 -8.26 29.60 -2.95
C HIS A 230 -8.42 30.33 -1.60
N GLU A 231 -9.51 31.09 -1.47
CA GLU A 231 -9.77 31.88 -0.26
C GLU A 231 -10.04 31.01 0.97
N SER A 232 -10.69 29.86 0.78
CA SER A 232 -10.98 28.86 1.82
C SER A 232 -9.81 27.92 2.14
N CYS A 233 -8.61 28.12 1.57
CA CYS A 233 -7.44 27.31 1.89
C CYS A 233 -6.69 27.94 3.09
N GLU A 234 -6.58 27.17 4.18
CA GLU A 234 -5.95 27.60 5.44
C GLU A 234 -4.45 27.24 5.54
N ASP A 235 -3.92 26.41 4.62
CA ASP A 235 -2.49 26.08 4.57
C ASP A 235 -1.64 27.33 4.30
N THR A 236 -0.60 27.52 5.12
CA THR A 236 0.50 28.47 4.90
C THR A 236 1.78 27.86 5.48
N GLY A 237 2.91 28.03 4.80
CA GLY A 237 4.18 27.35 5.12
C GLY A 237 4.21 25.87 4.69
N GLY A 238 3.21 25.39 3.95
CA GLY A 238 3.17 24.02 3.45
C GLY A 238 4.09 23.81 2.25
N ILE A 239 4.67 22.61 2.15
CA ILE A 239 5.53 22.18 1.04
C ILE A 239 4.85 20.97 0.39
N PHE A 240 4.44 21.10 -0.88
CA PHE A 240 3.60 20.10 -1.54
C PHE A 240 4.24 19.56 -2.81
N GLU A 241 4.43 18.24 -2.89
CA GLU A 241 4.80 17.57 -4.13
C GLU A 241 3.55 17.27 -4.95
N ALA A 242 3.64 17.40 -6.27
CA ALA A 242 2.53 17.13 -7.18
C ALA A 242 3.06 16.54 -8.50
N ALA A 243 2.61 15.34 -8.84
CA ALA A 243 3.09 14.56 -9.98
C ALA A 243 1.98 13.62 -10.47
N GLY A 244 1.59 13.70 -11.74
CA GLY A 244 0.66 12.74 -12.38
C GLY A 244 -0.69 12.51 -11.70
N GLY A 245 -1.17 13.45 -10.90
CA GLY A 245 -2.42 13.32 -10.12
C GLY A 245 -2.22 12.83 -8.68
N TRP A 246 -1.02 12.35 -8.33
CA TRP A 246 -0.60 12.17 -6.95
C TRP A 246 -0.15 13.50 -6.32
N ILE A 247 -0.37 13.63 -5.01
CA ILE A 247 -0.08 14.83 -4.22
C ILE A 247 0.49 14.37 -2.86
N GLY A 248 1.65 14.90 -2.48
CA GLY A 248 2.30 14.66 -1.19
C GLY A 248 2.57 15.96 -0.43
N LYS A 249 2.81 15.88 0.89
CA LYS A 249 3.23 17.01 1.72
C LYS A 249 4.53 16.65 2.44
N TYR A 250 5.56 17.48 2.29
CA TYR A 250 6.81 17.31 3.04
C TYR A 250 6.72 17.94 4.43
N GLN A 251 7.44 17.35 5.38
CA GLN A 251 7.62 17.84 6.74
C GLN A 251 9.05 17.54 7.20
N TRP A 252 9.66 18.44 7.97
CA TRP A 252 10.97 18.19 8.57
C TRP A 252 10.81 17.30 9.81
N GLN A 253 11.65 16.27 9.89
CA GLN A 253 11.88 15.47 11.09
C GLN A 253 13.27 15.74 11.65
N ARG A 254 13.43 15.61 12.96
CA ARG A 254 14.69 15.79 13.70
C ARG A 254 14.75 14.75 14.82
N SER A 255 15.82 13.96 14.89
CA SER A 255 16.08 13.03 15.98
C SER A 255 15.96 13.71 17.36
N SER A 256 15.58 12.94 18.39
CA SER A 256 15.70 13.41 19.78
C SER A 256 17.16 13.73 20.15
N GLY A 257 18.12 13.07 19.51
CA GLY A 257 19.55 13.38 19.62
C GLY A 257 20.15 12.99 20.97
N ARG A 258 21.28 13.62 21.33
CA ARG A 258 21.98 13.33 22.59
C ARG A 258 22.54 14.60 23.23
N ALA A 259 22.11 14.86 24.47
CA ALA A 259 22.78 15.83 25.34
C ALA A 259 23.96 15.18 26.06
N PHE A 260 25.05 15.94 26.20
CA PHE A 260 26.25 15.53 26.93
C PHE A 260 26.35 16.38 28.19
N ILE A 261 25.90 15.82 29.32
CA ILE A 261 25.81 16.51 30.61
C ILE A 261 26.67 15.72 31.62
N PRO A 262 27.66 16.36 32.28
CA PRO A 262 28.08 17.75 32.11
C PRO A 262 28.82 17.99 30.76
N PRO A 263 28.80 19.22 30.20
CA PRO A 263 29.32 19.50 28.85
C PRO A 263 30.80 19.15 28.60
N HIS A 264 31.63 19.06 29.64
CA HIS A 264 33.03 18.62 29.50
C HIS A 264 33.20 17.14 29.15
N THR A 265 32.10 16.36 29.11
CA THR A 265 32.09 14.98 28.58
C THR A 265 32.02 14.92 27.05
N LEU A 266 31.81 16.05 26.37
CA LEU A 266 31.74 16.13 24.92
C LEU A 266 33.15 16.13 24.29
N THR A 267 33.65 14.96 23.93
CA THR A 267 34.85 14.78 23.09
C THR A 267 34.47 14.25 21.69
N VAL A 268 35.43 14.22 20.76
CA VAL A 268 35.22 13.66 19.41
C VAL A 268 34.89 12.16 19.49
N GLU A 269 35.52 11.45 20.43
CA GLU A 269 35.26 10.05 20.75
C GLU A 269 33.84 9.89 21.32
N ALA A 270 33.43 10.76 22.25
CA ALA A 270 32.07 10.72 22.81
C ALA A 270 30.99 10.93 21.73
N VAL A 271 31.23 11.81 20.75
CA VAL A 271 30.34 11.98 19.59
C VAL A 271 30.31 10.74 18.70
N ARG A 272 31.48 10.15 18.37
CA ARG A 272 31.61 8.92 17.58
C ARG A 272 30.87 7.75 18.25
N ASP A 273 31.10 7.55 19.55
CA ASP A 273 30.61 6.38 20.29
C ASP A 273 29.12 6.47 20.61
N ASN A 274 28.53 7.67 20.55
CA ASN A 274 27.09 7.91 20.64
C ASN A 274 26.44 8.20 19.27
N TRP A 275 27.17 8.11 18.15
CA TRP A 275 26.68 8.60 16.85
C TRP A 275 25.38 7.95 16.41
N ALA A 276 25.24 6.64 16.63
CA ALA A 276 24.01 5.90 16.34
C ALA A 276 22.77 6.47 17.07
N ALA A 277 22.92 6.92 18.32
CA ALA A 277 21.84 7.55 19.08
C ALA A 277 21.60 9.02 18.68
N ILE A 278 22.64 9.72 18.20
CA ILE A 278 22.51 11.09 17.68
C ILE A 278 21.68 11.10 16.37
N THR A 279 21.88 10.09 15.53
CA THR A 279 21.22 9.95 14.21
C THR A 279 20.01 9.02 14.19
N ASP A 280 19.57 8.48 15.34
CA ASP A 280 18.36 7.66 15.38
C ASP A 280 17.11 8.52 15.17
N MET A 281 16.24 8.09 14.26
CA MET A 281 15.01 8.77 13.87
C MET A 281 13.75 8.07 14.44
N SER A 282 13.91 7.02 15.25
CA SER A 282 12.81 6.26 15.84
C SER A 282 11.89 7.12 16.72
N ASP A 283 12.44 7.86 17.68
CA ASP A 283 11.81 8.98 18.40
C ASP A 283 12.21 10.31 17.75
N SER A 284 11.75 10.56 16.51
CA SER A 284 11.98 11.83 15.82
C SER A 284 10.85 12.85 16.07
N SER A 285 11.27 14.04 16.46
CA SER A 285 10.43 15.24 16.59
C SER A 285 10.13 15.88 15.23
N THR A 286 8.98 16.54 15.09
CA THR A 286 8.60 17.30 13.88
C THR A 286 8.43 18.81 14.15
N PRO A 287 9.48 19.51 14.63
CA PRO A 287 9.37 20.88 15.11
C PRO A 287 8.84 21.83 14.02
N SER A 288 7.73 22.47 14.32
CA SER A 288 6.97 23.36 13.43
C SER A 288 7.44 24.82 13.46
N SER A 289 8.30 25.18 14.41
CA SER A 289 8.81 26.54 14.61
C SER A 289 10.21 26.56 15.23
N LEU A 290 10.92 27.68 15.05
CA LEU A 290 12.22 27.91 15.68
C LEU A 290 12.10 27.94 17.22
N GLN A 291 10.99 28.46 17.73
CA GLN A 291 10.68 28.51 19.17
C GLN A 291 10.56 27.09 19.74
N GLU A 292 9.81 26.21 19.08
CA GLU A 292 9.66 24.80 19.45
C GLU A 292 10.99 24.05 19.40
N GLN A 293 11.76 24.22 18.33
CA GLN A 293 13.10 23.63 18.24
C GLN A 293 14.06 24.14 19.34
N THR A 294 13.93 25.40 19.76
CA THR A 294 14.72 25.99 20.84
C THR A 294 14.30 25.45 22.21
N MET A 295 13.00 25.31 22.48
CA MET A 295 12.49 24.73 23.74
C MET A 295 12.97 23.29 23.90
N CYS A 296 12.79 22.45 22.89
CA CYS A 296 13.29 21.06 22.91
C CYS A 296 14.82 20.95 23.04
N LEU A 297 15.60 21.99 22.70
CA LEU A 297 17.04 22.02 22.95
C LEU A 297 17.36 22.39 24.41
N VAL A 298 16.65 23.37 24.97
CA VAL A 298 16.81 23.78 26.38
C VAL A 298 16.36 22.66 27.33
N GLU A 299 15.25 21.98 27.03
CA GLU A 299 14.76 20.80 27.74
C GLU A 299 15.84 19.71 27.80
N SER A 300 16.36 19.28 26.64
CA SER A 300 17.42 18.25 26.56
C SER A 300 18.70 18.63 27.31
N LEU A 301 19.00 19.92 27.47
CA LEU A 301 20.19 20.41 28.20
C LEU A 301 19.95 20.62 29.71
N SER A 302 18.70 20.63 30.18
CA SER A 302 18.35 20.95 31.57
C SER A 302 18.33 19.73 32.50
N GLY A 303 18.18 18.52 31.96
CA GLY A 303 18.20 17.26 32.74
C GLY A 303 16.88 16.89 33.44
N ASP A 304 15.99 17.86 33.67
CA ASP A 304 14.60 17.60 34.05
C ASP A 304 13.79 17.02 32.87
N SER A 305 12.83 16.14 33.19
CA SER A 305 12.02 15.45 32.18
C SER A 305 10.63 16.08 32.00
N LEU A 306 10.31 16.40 30.74
CA LEU A 306 9.00 16.82 30.21
C LEU A 306 8.56 18.27 30.55
N PRO A 307 7.81 18.97 29.66
CA PRO A 307 6.89 18.41 28.64
C PRO A 307 7.27 18.65 27.16
N LYS A 308 7.36 17.55 26.38
CA LYS A 308 7.39 17.59 24.90
C LYS A 308 6.12 18.29 24.35
N SER A 309 6.23 18.95 23.19
CA SER A 309 5.14 19.69 22.54
C SER A 309 4.04 18.80 21.95
N LYS A 310 2.85 19.37 21.73
CA LYS A 310 1.66 18.64 21.25
C LYS A 310 1.78 18.23 19.77
N PRO A 311 1.65 16.93 19.44
CA PRO A 311 1.57 16.48 18.04
C PRO A 311 0.34 17.05 17.30
N ALA A 312 0.46 17.14 15.97
CA ALA A 312 -0.71 17.31 15.10
C ALA A 312 -1.56 16.02 15.06
N LYS A 313 -2.85 16.14 14.73
CA LYS A 313 -3.77 15.00 14.69
C LYS A 313 -3.41 14.01 13.57
N GLY A 314 -3.02 12.79 13.94
CA GLY A 314 -2.90 11.66 13.00
C GLY A 314 -1.98 10.54 13.48
N VAL A 315 -2.48 9.69 14.39
CA VAL A 315 -1.78 8.57 15.05
C VAL A 315 -0.59 9.01 15.92
N PRO A 316 -0.56 8.67 17.24
CA PRO A 316 0.60 9.00 18.08
C PRO A 316 1.80 8.11 17.71
N ALA A 317 2.98 8.73 17.58
CA ALA A 317 4.22 8.00 17.78
C ALA A 317 4.25 7.50 19.24
N ALA A 318 4.65 6.25 19.46
CA ALA A 318 4.59 5.63 20.76
C ALA A 318 5.70 6.17 21.68
N ASP A 319 5.35 7.13 22.53
CA ASP A 319 6.11 7.44 23.74
C ASP A 319 6.25 6.15 24.58
N PRO A 320 7.47 5.65 24.85
CA PRO A 320 7.68 4.34 25.47
C PRO A 320 7.22 4.28 26.93
N ASP A 321 7.03 5.41 27.61
CA ASP A 321 6.52 5.49 28.98
C ASP A 321 4.97 5.58 29.03
N VAL A 322 4.29 5.49 27.87
CA VAL A 322 2.85 5.72 27.73
C VAL A 322 2.15 4.56 27.01
N PHE A 323 1.21 3.91 27.70
CA PHE A 323 0.37 2.86 27.14
C PHE A 323 -0.83 3.44 26.37
N TYR A 324 -0.70 3.55 25.05
CA TYR A 324 -1.78 3.92 24.13
C TYR A 324 -2.71 2.73 23.84
N TYR A 325 -4.03 2.95 23.84
CA TYR A 325 -5.02 1.95 23.50
C TYR A 325 -6.26 2.50 22.79
N ASP A 326 -6.98 1.58 22.17
CA ASP A 326 -8.11 1.78 21.26
C ASP A 326 -9.10 0.61 21.39
N HIS A 327 -10.18 0.65 20.61
CA HIS A 327 -11.17 -0.43 20.58
C HIS A 327 -10.56 -1.75 20.10
N ASP A 328 -9.63 -1.74 19.14
CA ASP A 328 -8.97 -2.96 18.64
C ASP A 328 -8.23 -3.70 19.76
N LYS A 329 -7.42 -3.00 20.58
CA LYS A 329 -6.75 -3.62 21.74
C LYS A 329 -7.74 -4.09 22.81
N ALA A 330 -8.84 -3.38 23.00
CA ALA A 330 -9.88 -3.77 23.96
C ALA A 330 -10.68 -5.01 23.52
N ILE A 331 -11.06 -5.08 22.25
CA ILE A 331 -11.75 -6.21 21.62
C ILE A 331 -10.82 -7.44 21.59
N LEU A 332 -9.57 -7.25 21.19
CA LEU A 332 -8.54 -8.29 21.24
C LEU A 332 -8.38 -8.86 22.65
N TYR A 333 -8.34 -8.01 23.67
CA TYR A 333 -8.29 -8.46 25.07
C TYR A 333 -9.57 -9.20 25.48
N ALA A 334 -10.76 -8.72 25.10
CA ALA A 334 -12.02 -9.39 25.41
C ALA A 334 -12.07 -10.81 24.82
N LEU A 335 -11.71 -10.98 23.54
CA LEU A 335 -11.55 -12.30 22.89
C LEU A 335 -10.49 -13.16 23.60
N ALA A 336 -9.35 -12.56 23.96
CA ALA A 336 -8.26 -13.23 24.66
C ALA A 336 -8.62 -13.74 26.07
N VAL A 337 -9.65 -13.19 26.70
CA VAL A 337 -10.21 -13.70 27.98
C VAL A 337 -11.55 -14.41 27.81
N GLY A 338 -11.84 -14.89 26.60
CA GLY A 338 -12.96 -15.80 26.31
C GLY A 338 -14.29 -15.15 25.95
N MET A 339 -14.36 -13.82 25.82
CA MET A 339 -15.57 -13.17 25.32
C MET A 339 -15.86 -13.66 23.90
N SER A 340 -17.11 -14.03 23.62
CA SER A 340 -17.51 -14.70 22.39
C SER A 340 -18.82 -14.16 21.86
N THR A 341 -18.98 -14.09 20.54
CA THR A 341 -20.22 -13.66 19.87
C THR A 341 -21.41 -14.60 20.11
N GLN A 342 -21.18 -15.75 20.77
CA GLN A 342 -22.24 -16.61 21.29
C GLN A 342 -22.89 -16.08 22.57
N GLU A 343 -22.28 -15.12 23.26
CA GLU A 343 -22.89 -14.45 24.42
C GLU A 343 -23.73 -13.24 24.00
N GLN A 344 -24.99 -13.18 24.46
CA GLN A 344 -25.94 -12.12 24.10
C GLN A 344 -25.45 -10.70 24.45
N SER A 345 -24.62 -10.56 25.49
CA SER A 345 -24.05 -9.27 25.92
C SER A 345 -22.67 -8.95 25.32
N ALA A 346 -22.10 -9.83 24.49
CA ALA A 346 -20.74 -9.63 23.96
C ALA A 346 -20.63 -8.49 22.94
N LEU A 347 -21.73 -8.05 22.33
CA LEU A 347 -21.72 -6.94 21.37
C LEU A 347 -21.08 -5.67 21.97
N ASP A 348 -21.36 -5.37 23.24
CA ASP A 348 -20.77 -4.22 23.95
C ASP A 348 -19.26 -4.34 24.17
N PHE A 349 -18.66 -5.53 24.01
CA PHE A 349 -17.22 -5.76 24.23
C PHE A 349 -16.47 -6.16 22.95
N LEU A 350 -17.19 -6.51 21.89
CA LEU A 350 -16.66 -7.05 20.63
C LEU A 350 -17.02 -6.20 19.39
N TYR A 351 -17.77 -5.11 19.55
CA TYR A 351 -18.17 -4.22 18.47
C TYR A 351 -18.02 -2.75 18.87
N GLU A 352 -17.03 -2.10 18.28
CA GLU A 352 -16.62 -0.70 18.47
C GLU A 352 -17.73 0.32 18.20
N ASN A 353 -18.71 -0.04 17.36
CA ASN A 353 -19.90 0.77 17.04
C ASN A 353 -21.15 0.40 17.89
N SER A 354 -21.00 -0.32 19.02
CA SER A 354 -22.13 -0.48 19.97
C SER A 354 -22.49 0.87 20.62
N ASP A 355 -23.80 1.17 20.73
CA ASP A 355 -24.36 2.28 21.52
C ASP A 355 -23.79 2.30 22.98
N ASN A 356 -23.28 1.17 23.49
CA ASN A 356 -22.71 1.03 24.84
C ASN A 356 -21.37 0.24 24.85
N PHE A 357 -20.40 0.57 23.99
CA PHE A 357 -19.09 -0.08 24.01
C PHE A 357 -18.38 0.02 25.39
N LYS A 358 -17.84 -1.10 25.87
CA LYS A 358 -17.27 -1.33 27.20
C LYS A 358 -15.95 -2.07 27.12
N ILE A 359 -15.06 -1.77 28.05
CA ILE A 359 -13.78 -2.46 28.23
C ILE A 359 -13.83 -3.25 29.54
N LEU A 360 -13.39 -4.51 29.53
CA LEU A 360 -13.33 -5.35 30.73
C LEU A 360 -12.34 -4.77 31.75
N PRO A 361 -12.67 -4.66 33.05
CA PRO A 361 -11.82 -4.02 34.05
C PRO A 361 -10.38 -4.56 34.16
N THR A 362 -10.18 -5.87 33.94
CA THR A 362 -8.85 -6.49 33.96
C THR A 362 -7.99 -6.16 32.74
N PHE A 363 -8.50 -5.47 31.72
CA PHE A 363 -7.68 -4.88 30.65
C PHE A 363 -6.53 -4.02 31.22
N GLY A 364 -6.78 -3.36 32.36
CA GLY A 364 -5.77 -2.59 33.08
C GLY A 364 -4.50 -3.36 33.45
N THR A 365 -4.54 -4.70 33.61
CA THR A 365 -3.30 -5.47 33.85
C THR A 365 -2.37 -5.50 32.64
N ILE A 366 -2.88 -5.23 31.42
CA ILE A 366 -2.04 -5.10 30.22
C ILE A 366 -1.24 -3.80 30.25
N ALA A 367 -1.91 -2.69 30.59
CA ALA A 367 -1.24 -1.40 30.82
C ALA A 367 -0.22 -1.51 31.97
N GLY A 368 -0.62 -2.15 33.07
CA GLY A 368 0.23 -2.25 34.25
C GLY A 368 1.50 -3.10 34.03
N MET A 369 1.36 -4.19 33.29
CA MET A 369 2.48 -5.05 32.91
C MET A 369 3.50 -4.32 32.02
N ASN A 370 3.03 -3.44 31.13
CA ASN A 370 3.91 -2.63 30.28
C ASN A 370 4.80 -1.72 31.14
N SER A 371 4.24 -1.03 32.14
CA SER A 371 5.03 -0.19 33.07
C SER A 371 5.90 -1.01 34.04
N LEU A 372 5.42 -2.14 34.54
CA LEU A 372 6.19 -3.01 35.45
C LEU A 372 7.50 -3.49 34.82
N PHE A 373 7.46 -3.93 33.55
CA PHE A 373 8.63 -4.44 32.83
C PHE A 373 9.42 -3.36 32.07
N GLY A 374 8.81 -2.21 31.75
CA GLY A 374 9.53 -1.04 31.21
C GLY A 374 10.32 -0.26 32.28
N SER A 375 9.80 -0.20 33.52
CA SER A 375 10.42 0.57 34.60
C SER A 375 11.56 -0.16 35.31
N ASN A 376 12.52 0.60 35.85
CA ASN A 376 13.60 0.07 36.68
C ASN A 376 13.14 -0.57 38.00
N ALA A 377 11.89 -0.33 38.43
CA ALA A 377 11.40 -0.69 39.77
C ALA A 377 11.49 -2.20 40.06
N LEU A 378 11.20 -3.05 39.08
CA LEU A 378 11.36 -4.51 39.20
C LEU A 378 12.80 -4.95 38.91
N ARG A 379 13.42 -4.42 37.85
CA ARG A 379 14.79 -4.78 37.43
C ARG A 379 15.82 -4.57 38.55
N GLU A 380 15.74 -3.43 39.25
CA GLU A 380 16.61 -3.14 40.39
C GLU A 380 16.50 -4.17 41.52
N GLN A 381 15.32 -4.75 41.78
CA GLN A 381 15.18 -5.76 42.84
C GLN A 381 15.71 -7.12 42.40
N ILE A 382 15.52 -7.48 41.12
CA ILE A 382 16.13 -8.68 40.54
C ILE A 382 17.67 -8.60 40.66
N GLU A 383 18.25 -7.45 40.30
CA GLU A 383 19.69 -7.20 40.43
C GLU A 383 20.16 -7.20 41.90
N LYS A 384 19.47 -6.49 42.81
CA LYS A 384 19.84 -6.42 44.24
C LYS A 384 19.70 -7.75 45.00
N LEU A 385 18.90 -8.69 44.50
CA LEU A 385 18.66 -10.00 45.11
C LEU A 385 19.45 -11.14 44.41
N ASN A 386 20.28 -10.82 43.40
CA ASN A 386 20.89 -11.81 42.48
C ASN A 386 19.86 -12.81 41.92
N GLY A 387 18.65 -12.32 41.61
CA GLY A 387 17.54 -13.14 41.14
C GLY A 387 17.71 -13.56 39.68
N ASP A 388 17.35 -14.80 39.38
CA ASP A 388 17.29 -15.32 38.01
C ASP A 388 15.98 -14.87 37.33
N PRO A 389 16.03 -14.05 36.26
CA PRO A 389 14.83 -13.59 35.55
C PRO A 389 14.00 -14.73 34.95
N THR A 390 14.62 -15.87 34.61
CA THR A 390 13.91 -17.03 34.04
C THR A 390 13.08 -17.78 35.08
N ARG A 391 13.31 -17.51 36.38
CA ARG A 391 12.64 -18.14 37.52
C ARG A 391 11.73 -17.17 38.27
N LEU A 392 11.25 -16.17 37.55
CA LEU A 392 10.28 -15.17 38.00
C LEU A 392 8.86 -15.74 37.86
N LEU A 393 8.14 -15.82 38.99
CA LEU A 393 6.74 -16.25 39.03
C LEU A 393 5.85 -15.10 39.49
N HIS A 394 4.82 -14.77 38.71
CA HIS A 394 3.78 -13.85 39.15
C HIS A 394 2.85 -14.56 40.14
N GLY A 395 2.89 -14.16 41.41
CA GLY A 395 2.24 -14.86 42.51
C GLY A 395 0.86 -14.31 42.86
N GLU A 396 0.74 -12.99 42.99
CA GLU A 396 -0.54 -12.33 43.33
C GLU A 396 -0.71 -11.03 42.52
N GLN A 397 -1.96 -10.69 42.21
CA GLN A 397 -2.36 -9.47 41.52
C GLN A 397 -3.46 -8.75 42.32
N TYR A 398 -3.29 -7.44 42.53
CA TYR A 398 -4.37 -6.52 42.86
C TYR A 398 -4.61 -5.54 41.70
N LEU A 399 -5.87 -5.16 41.48
CA LEU A 399 -6.24 -4.05 40.60
C LEU A 399 -7.47 -3.35 41.17
N GLU A 400 -7.41 -2.03 41.28
CA GLU A 400 -8.52 -1.16 41.73
C GLU A 400 -8.74 -0.05 40.70
N LEU A 401 -9.99 0.11 40.24
CA LEU A 401 -10.37 1.20 39.35
C LEU A 401 -10.98 2.37 40.14
N TYR A 402 -10.79 3.57 39.60
CA TYR A 402 -11.42 4.81 40.06
C TYR A 402 -12.39 5.38 39.02
N GLU A 403 -12.22 5.03 37.74
CA GLU A 403 -13.22 5.17 36.67
C GLU A 403 -13.10 4.00 35.67
N PRO A 404 -14.16 3.64 34.92
CA PRO A 404 -14.06 2.72 33.79
C PRO A 404 -13.15 3.29 32.69
N PHE A 405 -12.50 2.42 31.92
CA PHE A 405 -11.70 2.84 30.77
C PHE A 405 -12.58 3.47 29.68
N ARG A 406 -12.06 4.52 29.03
CA ARG A 406 -12.67 5.14 27.83
C ARG A 406 -12.49 4.19 26.64
N PRO A 407 -13.30 4.27 25.56
CA PRO A 407 -13.12 3.42 24.36
C PRO A 407 -11.73 3.48 23.69
N SER A 408 -10.98 4.55 23.95
CA SER A 408 -9.59 4.75 23.54
C SER A 408 -8.91 5.79 24.45
N GLY A 409 -7.59 5.81 24.48
CA GLY A 409 -6.80 6.89 25.08
C GLY A 409 -5.35 6.49 25.37
N ALA A 410 -4.64 7.38 26.08
CA ALA A 410 -3.31 7.14 26.62
C ALA A 410 -3.34 6.97 28.15
N LEU A 411 -2.50 6.08 28.66
CA LEU A 411 -2.28 5.85 30.10
C LEU A 411 -0.78 5.98 30.44
N THR A 412 -0.46 6.73 31.50
CA THR A 412 0.91 6.85 32.03
C THR A 412 0.95 6.27 33.44
N SER A 413 1.91 5.39 33.72
CA SER A 413 2.00 4.66 34.99
C SER A 413 3.24 5.03 35.81
N LYS A 414 3.14 4.89 37.14
CA LYS A 414 4.22 5.16 38.10
C LYS A 414 4.39 4.01 39.08
N CYS A 415 5.38 3.17 38.84
CA CYS A 415 5.75 2.04 39.70
C CYS A 415 6.48 2.51 40.98
N ASN A 416 6.07 1.95 42.12
CA ASN A 416 6.60 2.24 43.45
C ASN A 416 6.81 0.93 44.22
N LEU A 417 8.02 0.68 44.71
CA LEU A 417 8.30 -0.50 45.54
C LEU A 417 7.58 -0.39 46.89
N LEU A 418 6.60 -1.26 47.13
CA LEU A 418 5.99 -1.38 48.46
C LEU A 418 6.93 -2.13 49.39
N ASP A 419 7.38 -3.33 49.01
CA ASP A 419 8.12 -4.19 49.92
C ASP A 419 8.93 -5.31 49.26
N VAL A 420 9.88 -5.85 50.03
CA VAL A 420 10.64 -7.07 49.70
C VAL A 420 10.68 -8.00 50.92
N LEU A 421 10.36 -9.28 50.72
CA LEU A 421 10.24 -10.29 51.78
C LEU A 421 11.11 -11.51 51.50
N ASP A 422 11.72 -12.07 52.55
CA ASP A 422 12.45 -13.34 52.48
C ASP A 422 11.50 -14.51 52.80
N LYS A 423 11.43 -15.51 51.90
CA LYS A 423 10.68 -16.76 52.12
C LYS A 423 11.58 -17.97 52.34
N GLY A 424 12.90 -17.80 52.34
CA GLY A 424 13.91 -18.86 52.43
C GLY A 424 14.29 -19.38 51.05
N SER A 425 13.43 -20.17 50.41
CA SER A 425 13.68 -20.70 49.05
C SER A 425 13.45 -19.69 47.91
N GLY A 426 13.24 -18.40 48.22
CA GLY A 426 13.03 -17.33 47.26
C GLY A 426 12.65 -16.00 47.93
N ALA A 427 12.63 -14.92 47.15
CA ALA A 427 12.15 -13.61 47.58
C ALA A 427 10.75 -13.31 47.05
N VAL A 428 9.98 -12.51 47.79
CA VAL A 428 8.79 -11.82 47.26
C VAL A 428 9.12 -10.35 47.09
N VAL A 429 8.84 -9.79 45.91
CA VAL A 429 8.88 -8.36 45.59
C VAL A 429 7.44 -7.88 45.39
N ILE A 430 7.05 -6.80 46.06
CA ILE A 430 5.72 -6.19 45.96
C ILE A 430 5.87 -4.77 45.42
N ILE A 431 5.32 -4.51 44.23
CA ILE A 431 5.35 -3.19 43.57
C ILE A 431 3.91 -2.70 43.42
N ALA A 432 3.62 -1.52 43.96
CA ALA A 432 2.40 -0.78 43.65
C ALA A 432 2.64 0.07 42.40
N GLU A 433 1.55 0.38 41.72
CA GLU A 433 1.57 1.16 40.49
C GLU A 433 0.34 2.05 40.46
N ASP A 434 0.54 3.34 40.19
CA ASP A 434 -0.52 4.32 39.99
C ASP A 434 -0.58 4.72 38.51
N THR A 435 -1.74 4.55 37.88
CA THR A 435 -1.96 4.81 36.45
C THR A 435 -2.89 6.00 36.23
N PHE A 436 -2.44 6.94 35.42
CA PHE A 436 -3.07 8.22 35.13
C PHE A 436 -3.53 8.27 33.67
N ASN A 437 -4.63 8.97 33.39
CA ASN A 437 -5.09 9.25 32.03
C ASN A 437 -4.47 10.55 31.47
N GLU A 438 -4.81 10.89 30.21
CA GLU A 438 -4.41 12.12 29.51
C GLU A 438 -4.70 13.43 30.29
N ASP A 439 -5.72 13.43 31.15
CA ASP A 439 -6.09 14.56 32.02
C ASP A 439 -5.27 14.60 33.33
N ASN A 440 -4.24 13.76 33.44
CA ASN A 440 -3.42 13.51 34.64
C ASN A 440 -4.25 13.08 35.88
N LYS A 441 -5.44 12.49 35.66
CA LYS A 441 -6.29 11.94 36.71
C LYS A 441 -5.92 10.48 36.96
N LEU A 442 -5.78 10.08 38.23
CA LEU A 442 -5.63 8.68 38.63
C LEU A 442 -6.87 7.87 38.24
N VAL A 443 -6.71 6.85 37.40
CA VAL A 443 -7.81 5.98 36.92
C VAL A 443 -7.73 4.55 37.44
N MET A 444 -6.52 4.06 37.73
CA MET A 444 -6.28 2.71 38.24
C MET A 444 -5.13 2.72 39.25
N ARG A 445 -5.19 1.81 40.23
CA ARG A 445 -4.04 1.34 41.01
C ARG A 445 -3.89 -0.17 40.85
N THR A 446 -2.68 -0.64 40.59
CA THR A 446 -2.30 -2.05 40.49
C THR A 446 -1.29 -2.40 41.59
N GLU A 447 -1.31 -3.63 42.10
CA GLU A 447 -0.21 -4.14 42.93
C GLU A 447 0.24 -5.51 42.42
N TRP A 448 1.53 -5.61 42.14
CA TRP A 448 2.20 -6.75 41.53
C TRP A 448 3.03 -7.49 42.59
N THR A 449 2.63 -8.71 42.94
CA THR A 449 3.40 -9.58 43.84
C THR A 449 4.14 -10.63 43.01
N ILE A 450 5.46 -10.48 42.96
CA ILE A 450 6.38 -11.30 42.17
C ILE A 450 7.21 -12.18 43.11
N PHE A 451 7.35 -13.46 42.79
CA PHE A 451 8.18 -14.42 43.52
C PHE A 451 9.41 -14.81 42.68
N LEU A 452 10.61 -14.57 43.22
CA LEU A 452 11.88 -14.91 42.58
C LEU A 452 12.43 -16.19 43.22
N VAL A 453 12.33 -17.31 42.50
CA VAL A 453 12.71 -18.63 43.04
C VAL A 453 14.23 -18.74 43.17
N GLY A 454 14.71 -19.08 44.37
CA GLY A 454 16.13 -19.17 44.72
C GLY A 454 16.72 -17.90 45.34
N ALA A 455 16.13 -16.73 45.13
CA ALA A 455 16.64 -15.43 45.60
C ALA A 455 16.36 -15.12 47.10
N GLY A 456 16.31 -16.16 47.96
CA GLY A 456 16.00 -16.04 49.39
C GLY A 456 17.20 -16.33 50.32
N ASN A 457 16.94 -16.37 51.63
CA ASN A 457 17.94 -16.47 52.70
C ASN A 457 18.87 -15.25 52.83
N PHE A 458 18.43 -14.07 52.37
CA PHE A 458 19.13 -12.80 52.55
C PHE A 458 18.88 -12.16 53.93
N GLY A 459 18.10 -12.82 54.81
CA GLY A 459 17.83 -12.36 56.18
C GLY A 459 16.71 -11.34 56.28
N GLY A 460 15.92 -11.17 55.22
CA GLY A 460 14.79 -10.25 55.19
C GLY A 460 13.61 -10.66 56.08
N LYS A 461 12.70 -9.72 56.30
CA LYS A 461 11.43 -10.00 57.00
C LYS A 461 10.57 -10.98 56.20
N ARG A 462 9.83 -11.86 56.88
CA ARG A 462 9.06 -12.95 56.24
C ARG A 462 7.61 -12.60 55.94
N SER A 463 7.10 -11.48 56.44
CA SER A 463 5.72 -11.00 56.32
C SER A 463 5.66 -9.47 56.22
N THR A 464 4.50 -8.94 55.85
CA THR A 464 4.25 -7.49 55.83
C THR A 464 2.77 -7.15 56.05
N GLU A 465 2.53 -5.89 56.37
CA GLU A 465 1.22 -5.24 56.41
C GLU A 465 0.98 -4.29 55.23
N LYS A 466 2.03 -4.04 54.42
CA LYS A 466 1.91 -3.33 53.15
C LYS A 466 1.27 -4.22 52.08
N GLY A 467 0.55 -3.58 51.16
CA GLY A 467 -0.11 -4.25 50.05
C GLY A 467 -1.39 -4.99 50.44
N LYS A 468 -2.19 -5.30 49.43
CA LYS A 468 -3.52 -5.91 49.58
C LYS A 468 -3.37 -7.41 49.80
N LYS A 469 -4.23 -7.97 50.65
CA LYS A 469 -4.14 -9.37 51.10
C LYS A 469 -5.27 -10.19 50.48
N VAL A 470 -4.95 -11.39 50.01
CA VAL A 470 -5.92 -12.44 49.67
C VAL A 470 -6.80 -12.80 50.88
N GLN A 471 -8.01 -13.29 50.61
CA GLN A 471 -8.95 -13.75 51.64
C GLN A 471 -9.54 -15.10 51.23
N PRO A 472 -9.55 -16.12 52.11
CA PRO A 472 -10.17 -17.41 51.78
C PRO A 472 -11.66 -17.24 51.47
N PRO A 473 -12.25 -18.11 50.64
CA PRO A 473 -13.70 -18.10 50.44
C PRO A 473 -14.44 -18.48 51.74
N PRO A 474 -15.70 -18.03 51.90
CA PRO A 474 -16.55 -18.43 53.03
C PRO A 474 -16.70 -19.94 53.14
N ASN A 475 -16.69 -20.48 54.36
CA ASN A 475 -16.77 -21.93 54.62
C ASN A 475 -18.20 -22.48 54.47
N ARG A 476 -18.72 -22.41 53.24
CA ARG A 476 -20.05 -22.86 52.79
C ARG A 476 -20.00 -23.20 51.30
N LYS A 477 -21.09 -23.74 50.74
CA LYS A 477 -21.18 -23.94 49.28
C LYS A 477 -21.14 -22.60 48.52
N PRO A 478 -20.61 -22.59 47.28
CA PRO A 478 -20.70 -21.43 46.39
C PRO A 478 -22.16 -21.03 46.13
N ASP A 479 -22.40 -19.74 45.89
CA ASP A 479 -23.69 -19.23 45.43
C ASP A 479 -23.86 -19.42 43.92
N ALA A 480 -22.74 -19.45 43.19
CA ALA A 480 -22.71 -19.71 41.76
C ALA A 480 -21.43 -20.44 41.35
N VAL A 481 -21.51 -21.20 40.26
CA VAL A 481 -20.38 -21.88 39.61
C VAL A 481 -20.55 -21.71 38.10
N ILE A 482 -19.48 -21.33 37.41
CA ILE A 482 -19.42 -21.28 35.94
C ILE A 482 -18.22 -22.11 35.49
N GLU A 483 -18.43 -23.00 34.52
CA GLU A 483 -17.38 -23.80 33.88
C GLU A 483 -17.26 -23.38 32.42
N GLU A 484 -16.06 -22.97 32.00
CA GLU A 484 -15.80 -22.52 30.64
C GLU A 484 -14.48 -23.12 30.11
N ARG A 485 -14.52 -23.64 28.89
CA ARG A 485 -13.37 -24.29 28.26
C ARG A 485 -12.58 -23.29 27.40
N THR A 486 -11.31 -23.12 27.73
CA THR A 486 -10.39 -22.26 26.98
C THR A 486 -10.08 -22.84 25.60
N SER A 487 -9.73 -22.00 24.62
CA SER A 487 -9.19 -22.50 23.34
C SER A 487 -7.82 -23.17 23.52
N ILE A 488 -7.47 -24.10 22.63
CA ILE A 488 -6.09 -24.61 22.53
C ILE A 488 -5.10 -23.48 22.15
N ASP A 489 -5.58 -22.45 21.45
CA ASP A 489 -4.80 -21.28 21.05
C ASP A 489 -4.88 -20.13 22.08
N GLN A 490 -5.50 -20.32 23.26
CA GLN A 490 -5.83 -19.22 24.16
C GLN A 490 -4.59 -18.42 24.62
N ALA A 491 -3.46 -19.10 24.87
CA ALA A 491 -2.20 -18.44 25.21
C ALA A 491 -1.58 -17.72 23.99
N ALA A 492 -1.72 -18.28 22.79
CA ALA A 492 -1.25 -17.66 21.54
C ALA A 492 -2.06 -16.40 21.18
N LEU A 493 -3.36 -16.35 21.54
CA LEU A 493 -4.20 -15.16 21.45
C LEU A 493 -3.90 -14.15 22.56
N TYR A 494 -3.84 -14.57 23.83
CA TYR A 494 -3.62 -13.66 24.96
C TYR A 494 -2.27 -12.94 24.91
N ARG A 495 -1.21 -13.62 24.46
CA ARG A 495 0.09 -12.96 24.25
C ARG A 495 0.06 -11.83 23.23
N LEU A 496 -0.94 -11.76 22.34
CA LEU A 496 -1.06 -10.62 21.42
C LEU A 496 -1.34 -9.31 22.17
N CYS A 497 -2.12 -9.36 23.26
CA CYS A 497 -2.48 -8.20 24.09
C CYS A 497 -1.26 -7.50 24.70
N GLY A 498 -0.22 -8.24 25.09
CA GLY A 498 1.01 -7.66 25.62
C GLY A 498 2.06 -8.66 26.07
N ASP A 499 1.66 -9.73 26.79
CA ASP A 499 2.62 -10.63 27.44
C ASP A 499 3.27 -11.59 26.43
N LYS A 500 4.44 -11.20 25.91
CA LYS A 500 5.17 -11.96 24.90
C LYS A 500 5.96 -13.15 25.45
N ASN A 501 6.00 -13.38 26.77
CA ASN A 501 6.89 -14.36 27.42
C ASN A 501 6.86 -15.73 26.72
N PRO A 502 8.01 -16.27 26.24
CA PRO A 502 8.04 -17.51 25.47
C PRO A 502 7.50 -18.74 26.21
N ILE A 503 7.46 -18.73 27.55
CA ILE A 503 6.89 -19.82 28.38
C ILE A 503 5.43 -20.16 28.04
N HIS A 504 4.73 -19.24 27.37
CA HIS A 504 3.33 -19.35 26.95
C HIS A 504 3.15 -19.77 25.47
N ILE A 505 4.23 -20.07 24.73
CA ILE A 505 4.12 -20.53 23.33
C ILE A 505 5.25 -21.47 22.84
N ASP A 506 6.47 -21.37 23.37
CA ASP A 506 7.61 -22.23 22.99
C ASP A 506 7.76 -23.40 23.99
N PRO A 507 7.58 -24.67 23.55
CA PRO A 507 7.79 -25.83 24.41
C PRO A 507 9.21 -25.94 24.98
N SER A 508 10.21 -25.44 24.26
CA SER A 508 11.63 -25.46 24.67
C SER A 508 11.84 -24.54 25.86
N PHE A 509 11.28 -23.33 25.80
CA PHE A 509 11.36 -22.35 26.89
C PHE A 509 10.44 -22.72 28.06
N ALA A 510 9.27 -23.33 27.79
CA ALA A 510 8.41 -23.90 28.82
C ALA A 510 9.14 -24.96 29.66
N ALA A 511 9.93 -25.83 29.00
CA ALA A 511 10.75 -26.84 29.68
C ALA A 511 11.84 -26.22 30.57
N VAL A 512 12.50 -25.14 30.13
CA VAL A 512 13.45 -24.36 30.97
C VAL A 512 12.75 -23.79 32.21
N GLY A 513 11.51 -23.30 32.06
CA GLY A 513 10.67 -22.86 33.18
C GLY A 513 10.14 -23.98 34.08
N GLY A 514 10.42 -25.25 33.78
CA GLY A 514 9.97 -26.42 34.55
C GLY A 514 8.58 -26.95 34.17
N PHE A 515 8.02 -26.54 33.04
CA PHE A 515 6.71 -26.99 32.54
C PHE A 515 6.88 -27.93 31.34
N SER A 516 6.12 -29.04 31.31
CA SER A 516 6.24 -30.06 30.26
C SER A 516 5.76 -29.61 28.87
N GLN A 517 5.02 -28.50 28.79
CA GLN A 517 4.53 -27.83 27.58
C GLN A 517 4.09 -26.40 27.94
N PRO A 518 3.83 -25.51 26.96
CA PRO A 518 3.41 -24.14 27.23
C PRO A 518 2.14 -24.04 28.09
N ILE A 519 2.15 -23.12 29.05
CA ILE A 519 1.05 -22.89 29.99
C ILE A 519 0.23 -21.66 29.60
N LEU A 520 -1.01 -21.56 30.06
CA LEU A 520 -1.83 -20.35 29.93
C LEU A 520 -1.39 -19.28 30.93
N HIS A 521 -1.45 -18.01 30.54
CA HIS A 521 -1.17 -16.87 31.41
C HIS A 521 -2.08 -16.85 32.65
N GLY A 522 -1.51 -16.57 33.82
CA GLY A 522 -2.30 -16.38 35.05
C GLY A 522 -3.33 -15.24 34.90
N LEU A 523 -2.91 -14.12 34.29
CA LEU A 523 -3.78 -12.97 34.00
C LEU A 523 -4.90 -13.29 32.98
N CYS A 524 -4.69 -14.23 32.05
CA CYS A 524 -5.77 -14.72 31.18
C CYS A 524 -6.83 -15.45 32.02
N SER A 525 -6.39 -16.36 32.91
CA SER A 525 -7.28 -17.06 33.84
C SER A 525 -8.04 -16.11 34.77
N LEU A 526 -7.39 -15.00 35.18
CA LEU A 526 -8.01 -13.93 35.96
C LEU A 526 -9.10 -13.19 35.15
N GLY A 527 -8.86 -12.93 33.87
CA GLY A 527 -9.85 -12.33 32.97
C GLY A 527 -11.09 -13.21 32.76
N TYR A 528 -10.90 -14.52 32.56
CA TYR A 528 -12.00 -15.50 32.53
C TYR A 528 -12.83 -15.47 33.83
N ALA A 529 -12.18 -15.59 34.99
CA ALA A 529 -12.86 -15.55 36.28
C ALA A 529 -13.57 -14.20 36.54
N THR A 530 -12.98 -13.08 36.07
CA THR A 530 -13.61 -11.75 36.13
C THR A 530 -14.85 -11.68 35.24
N ARG A 531 -14.79 -12.22 34.01
CA ARG A 531 -15.96 -12.38 33.15
C ARG A 531 -17.05 -13.17 33.86
N HIS A 532 -16.71 -14.30 34.48
CA HIS A 532 -17.68 -15.15 35.21
C HIS A 532 -18.38 -14.38 36.36
N VAL A 533 -17.61 -13.64 37.18
CA VAL A 533 -18.19 -12.82 38.26
C VAL A 533 -19.05 -11.67 37.73
N LEU A 534 -18.59 -10.92 36.72
CA LEU A 534 -19.35 -9.80 36.16
C LEU A 534 -20.64 -10.26 35.46
N LYS A 535 -20.60 -11.40 34.76
CA LYS A 535 -21.78 -12.07 34.17
C LYS A 535 -22.81 -12.41 35.23
N GLN A 536 -22.37 -13.01 36.34
CA GLN A 536 -23.23 -13.56 37.38
C GLN A 536 -23.77 -12.53 38.39
N PHE A 537 -22.99 -11.50 38.73
CA PHE A 537 -23.30 -10.58 39.84
C PHE A 537 -23.39 -9.10 39.44
N ALA A 538 -22.99 -8.72 38.22
CA ALA A 538 -23.07 -7.36 37.72
C ALA A 538 -23.81 -7.22 36.36
N ASN A 539 -24.29 -8.32 35.76
CA ASN A 539 -24.86 -8.33 34.40
C ASN A 539 -23.95 -7.66 33.35
N TYR A 540 -22.63 -7.85 33.47
CA TYR A 540 -21.59 -7.16 32.69
C TYR A 540 -21.60 -5.62 32.77
N ASP A 541 -22.21 -5.01 33.79
CA ASP A 541 -22.03 -3.59 34.08
C ASP A 541 -20.66 -3.34 34.70
N VAL A 542 -19.72 -2.87 33.87
CA VAL A 542 -18.36 -2.52 34.29
C VAL A 542 -18.30 -1.33 35.25
N ASN A 543 -19.34 -0.50 35.32
CA ASN A 543 -19.43 0.61 36.28
C ASN A 543 -19.59 0.11 37.72
N LEU A 544 -20.04 -1.13 37.92
CA LEU A 544 -20.15 -1.75 39.24
C LEU A 544 -18.83 -2.35 39.73
N PHE A 545 -17.80 -2.51 38.88
CA PHE A 545 -16.51 -3.03 39.32
C PHE A 545 -15.74 -1.97 40.14
N LYS A 546 -15.25 -2.34 41.33
CA LYS A 546 -14.35 -1.48 42.12
C LYS A 546 -12.93 -2.02 42.18
N ALA A 547 -12.74 -3.27 42.58
CA ALA A 547 -11.41 -3.87 42.72
C ALA A 547 -11.41 -5.39 42.57
N ILE A 548 -10.23 -5.97 42.34
CA ILE A 548 -9.97 -7.41 42.33
C ILE A 548 -8.66 -7.73 43.06
N MET A 549 -8.64 -8.83 43.80
CA MET A 549 -7.44 -9.43 44.39
C MET A 549 -7.42 -10.92 44.05
N ALA A 550 -6.26 -11.47 43.66
CA ALA A 550 -6.11 -12.91 43.39
C ALA A 550 -4.70 -13.42 43.64
N ARG A 551 -4.56 -14.69 44.08
CA ARG A 551 -3.30 -15.45 44.06
C ARG A 551 -3.38 -16.57 43.02
N PHE A 552 -2.35 -16.66 42.19
CA PHE A 552 -2.13 -17.77 41.26
C PHE A 552 -1.51 -18.95 42.01
N ALA A 553 -2.13 -20.13 41.92
CA ALA A 553 -1.85 -21.27 42.79
C ALA A 553 -1.37 -22.53 42.04
N SER A 554 -1.63 -22.64 40.74
CA SER A 554 -1.10 -23.68 39.85
C SER A 554 -1.23 -23.24 38.39
N PRO A 555 -0.38 -23.75 37.48
CA PRO A 555 -0.56 -23.54 36.04
C PRO A 555 -1.84 -24.23 35.55
N ILE A 556 -2.41 -23.69 34.48
CA ILE A 556 -3.38 -24.38 33.62
C ILE A 556 -2.87 -24.38 32.18
N LEU A 557 -3.35 -25.30 31.37
CA LEU A 557 -2.94 -25.50 29.99
C LEU A 557 -4.01 -24.93 29.04
N PRO A 558 -3.64 -24.36 27.88
CA PRO A 558 -4.63 -24.03 26.84
C PRO A 558 -5.44 -25.27 26.44
N GLY A 559 -6.74 -25.09 26.18
CA GLY A 559 -7.66 -26.19 25.87
C GLY A 559 -8.27 -26.89 27.08
N HIS A 560 -7.89 -26.51 28.31
CA HIS A 560 -8.49 -27.00 29.56
C HIS A 560 -9.67 -26.11 30.02
N THR A 561 -10.42 -26.62 31.00
CA THR A 561 -11.67 -26.05 31.51
C THR A 561 -11.45 -25.36 32.85
N LEU A 562 -11.76 -24.06 32.89
CA LEU A 562 -11.78 -23.25 34.10
C LEU A 562 -13.16 -23.30 34.74
N ARG A 563 -13.24 -23.93 35.91
CA ARG A 563 -14.39 -23.83 36.82
C ARG A 563 -14.14 -22.70 37.81
N THR A 564 -14.92 -21.63 37.74
CA THR A 564 -14.92 -20.54 38.73
C THR A 564 -16.05 -20.74 39.71
N GLU A 565 -15.71 -20.87 40.99
CA GLU A 565 -16.67 -20.96 42.10
C GLU A 565 -16.74 -19.60 42.80
N MET A 566 -17.94 -19.15 43.15
CA MET A 566 -18.20 -17.77 43.59
C MET A 566 -19.12 -17.72 44.81
N TRP A 567 -18.79 -16.85 45.78
CA TRP A 567 -19.54 -16.61 47.01
C TRP A 567 -19.73 -15.11 47.22
N LYS A 568 -20.97 -14.66 47.40
CA LYS A 568 -21.32 -13.26 47.68
C LYS A 568 -21.39 -13.00 49.19
N GLU A 569 -20.65 -12.00 49.64
CA GLU A 569 -20.77 -11.41 50.98
C GLU A 569 -20.91 -9.89 50.86
N ASN A 570 -22.14 -9.40 51.03
CA ASN A 570 -22.52 -8.00 50.78
C ASN A 570 -22.17 -7.55 49.35
N ASN A 571 -21.19 -6.66 49.21
CA ASN A 571 -20.69 -6.15 47.93
C ASN A 571 -19.45 -6.90 47.41
N ARG A 572 -18.87 -7.80 48.20
CA ARG A 572 -17.70 -8.59 47.84
C ARG A 572 -18.13 -9.94 47.26
N ILE A 573 -17.58 -10.29 46.10
CA ILE A 573 -17.70 -11.64 45.53
C ILE A 573 -16.35 -12.33 45.74
N HIS A 574 -16.25 -13.19 46.74
CA HIS A 574 -15.12 -14.12 46.85
C HIS A 574 -15.20 -15.12 45.71
N PHE A 575 -14.06 -15.51 45.16
CA PHE A 575 -14.00 -16.56 44.15
C PHE A 575 -12.72 -17.39 44.24
N GLU A 576 -12.80 -18.58 43.69
CA GLU A 576 -11.65 -19.41 43.36
C GLU A 576 -11.83 -19.93 41.93
N SER A 577 -10.78 -20.45 41.32
CA SER A 577 -10.92 -21.13 40.02
C SER A 577 -10.02 -22.35 39.95
N MET A 578 -10.54 -23.44 39.39
CA MET A 578 -9.85 -24.72 39.30
C MET A 578 -9.87 -25.27 37.87
N CYS A 579 -8.83 -26.04 37.54
CA CYS A 579 -8.74 -26.81 36.30
C CYS A 579 -9.51 -28.12 36.48
N VAL A 580 -10.62 -28.29 35.77
CA VAL A 580 -11.52 -29.46 35.92
C VAL A 580 -10.77 -30.77 35.65
N GLU A 581 -9.91 -30.79 34.63
CA GLU A 581 -9.16 -31.97 34.19
C GLU A 581 -8.07 -32.42 35.19
N THR A 582 -7.71 -31.60 36.18
CA THR A 582 -6.66 -31.92 37.16
C THR A 582 -7.09 -31.79 38.63
N GLY A 583 -8.27 -31.24 38.89
CA GLY A 583 -8.78 -30.93 40.23
C GLY A 583 -7.97 -29.84 40.99
N LYS A 584 -6.98 -29.20 40.35
CA LYS A 584 -6.10 -28.22 41.01
C LYS A 584 -6.69 -26.82 40.98
N LYS A 585 -6.57 -26.10 42.10
CA LYS A 585 -6.85 -24.66 42.17
C LYS A 585 -5.80 -23.88 41.38
N VAL A 586 -6.26 -23.14 40.37
CA VAL A 586 -5.48 -22.23 39.52
C VAL A 586 -5.46 -20.84 40.13
N ILE A 587 -6.60 -20.37 40.64
CA ILE A 587 -6.74 -19.12 41.40
C ILE A 587 -7.31 -19.44 42.78
N SER A 588 -6.72 -18.84 43.82
CA SER A 588 -7.06 -19.08 45.22
C SER A 588 -7.18 -17.78 46.03
N GLY A 589 -8.03 -17.80 47.07
CA GLY A 589 -8.19 -16.70 48.02
C GLY A 589 -8.56 -15.36 47.38
N ALA A 590 -9.27 -15.39 46.25
CA ALA A 590 -9.52 -14.23 45.42
C ALA A 590 -10.87 -13.57 45.74
N TYR A 591 -11.01 -12.29 45.40
CA TYR A 591 -12.28 -11.58 45.48
C TYR A 591 -12.36 -10.43 44.48
N ILE A 592 -13.59 -10.07 44.11
CA ILE A 592 -13.94 -8.80 43.45
C ILE A 592 -14.80 -7.99 44.41
N ASP A 593 -14.46 -6.71 44.60
CA ASP A 593 -15.33 -5.72 45.23
C ASP A 593 -16.19 -5.04 44.17
N LEU A 594 -17.50 -4.96 44.42
CA LEU A 594 -18.45 -4.21 43.61
C LEU A 594 -18.89 -2.91 44.31
N ILE A 595 -19.26 -1.90 43.55
CA ILE A 595 -19.93 -0.70 44.05
C ILE A 595 -21.39 -1.08 44.35
N GLY A 596 -21.81 -0.94 45.61
CA GLY A 596 -23.16 -1.32 46.03
C GLY A 596 -24.24 -0.44 45.39
N SER A 597 -25.35 -1.06 44.97
CA SER A 597 -26.47 -0.38 44.33
C SER A 597 -27.03 0.76 45.20
N PRO A 598 -27.33 1.95 44.63
CA PRO A 598 -28.07 2.99 45.32
C PRO A 598 -29.44 2.47 45.81
N LYS A 599 -29.89 2.90 46.99
CA LYS A 599 -31.23 2.57 47.50
C LYS A 599 -32.30 3.22 46.62
N VAL A 600 -32.89 2.45 45.72
CA VAL A 600 -34.15 2.83 45.05
C VAL A 600 -35.27 2.79 46.09
N SER A 601 -36.05 3.86 46.17
CA SER A 601 -37.22 3.93 47.05
C SER A 601 -38.39 3.12 46.46
N ASN A 602 -39.09 2.37 47.30
CA ASN A 602 -40.26 1.59 46.89
C ASN A 602 -41.43 2.50 46.48
N GLY A 603 -41.57 2.74 45.18
CA GLY A 603 -42.80 3.22 44.54
C GLY A 603 -43.30 2.16 43.54
N PRO A 604 -44.61 1.93 43.41
CA PRO A 604 -45.14 0.89 42.51
C PRO A 604 -44.98 1.31 41.04
N VAL A 605 -44.00 0.73 40.35
CA VAL A 605 -43.82 0.91 38.90
C VAL A 605 -44.81 0.03 38.16
N ASN A 606 -45.79 0.65 37.49
CA ASN A 606 -46.76 -0.06 36.66
C ASN A 606 -46.07 -0.78 35.49
N SER A 607 -46.31 -2.10 35.39
CA SER A 607 -45.84 -2.93 34.29
C SER A 607 -46.66 -2.70 33.01
N ASN A 608 -46.33 -1.68 32.21
CA ASN A 608 -46.77 -1.58 30.81
C ASN A 608 -46.01 -0.52 29.97
N SER A 609 -44.72 -0.79 29.69
CA SER A 609 -44.00 -0.13 28.59
C SER A 609 -42.86 -0.99 28.07
N GLY A 610 -43.10 -1.72 26.97
CA GLY A 610 -42.00 -2.31 26.18
C GLY A 610 -41.17 -1.21 25.51
N PRO A 611 -39.90 -1.49 25.12
CA PRO A 611 -39.05 -0.49 24.47
C PRO A 611 -39.71 0.01 23.18
N ALA A 612 -39.85 1.33 23.06
CA ALA A 612 -40.43 1.93 21.87
C ALA A 612 -39.54 1.65 20.65
N LEU A 613 -40.14 1.08 19.59
CA LEU A 613 -39.43 0.77 18.34
C LEU A 613 -38.72 2.02 17.81
N LYS A 614 -37.38 1.96 17.61
CA LYS A 614 -36.57 3.09 17.08
C LYS A 614 -37.16 3.66 15.75
N SER A 615 -37.89 2.85 14.98
CA SER A 615 -38.62 3.27 13.77
C SER A 615 -39.70 4.34 13.98
N LYS A 616 -40.32 4.45 15.17
CA LYS A 616 -41.26 5.55 15.47
C LYS A 616 -40.60 6.93 15.33
N PHE A 617 -39.31 7.04 15.60
CA PHE A 617 -38.57 8.29 15.43
C PHE A 617 -38.39 8.61 13.94
N ILE A 618 -38.04 7.62 13.12
CA ILE A 618 -37.89 7.77 11.65
C ILE A 618 -39.19 8.23 11.00
N PHE A 619 -40.31 7.57 11.30
CA PHE A 619 -41.62 7.97 10.76
C PHE A 619 -42.07 9.35 11.26
N LYS A 620 -41.69 9.75 12.48
CA LYS A 620 -41.89 11.12 12.94
C LYS A 620 -41.02 12.11 12.15
N THR A 621 -39.72 11.89 12.00
CA THR A 621 -38.84 12.77 11.20
C THR A 621 -39.36 12.93 9.76
N MET A 622 -39.86 11.86 9.14
CA MET A 622 -40.45 11.92 7.80
C MET A 622 -41.75 12.76 7.77
N ALA A 623 -42.60 12.65 8.79
CA ALA A 623 -43.81 13.46 8.90
C ALA A 623 -43.49 14.94 9.19
N ASP A 624 -42.53 15.21 10.06
CA ASP A 624 -42.06 16.56 10.38
C ASP A 624 -41.44 17.23 9.13
N GLN A 625 -40.62 16.50 8.35
CA GLN A 625 -40.06 16.99 7.08
C GLN A 625 -41.12 17.21 5.98
N LEU A 626 -42.16 16.37 5.91
CA LEU A 626 -43.27 16.59 4.98
C LEU A 626 -44.14 17.80 5.37
N ALA A 627 -44.21 18.14 6.66
CA ALA A 627 -44.86 19.37 7.12
C ALA A 627 -44.06 20.63 6.76
N GLU A 628 -42.73 20.54 6.67
CA GLU A 628 -41.85 21.62 6.19
C GLU A 628 -41.82 21.77 4.66
N MET A 629 -42.36 20.80 3.89
CA MET A 629 -42.33 20.78 2.41
C MET A 629 -43.73 20.52 1.79
N PRO A 630 -44.74 21.37 2.08
CA PRO A 630 -46.14 21.11 1.68
C PRO A 630 -46.34 21.00 0.17
N GLU A 631 -45.53 21.69 -0.65
CA GLU A 631 -45.57 21.61 -2.12
C GLU A 631 -45.04 20.30 -2.72
N ILE A 632 -44.57 19.35 -1.91
CA ILE A 632 -44.26 17.97 -2.35
C ILE A 632 -45.51 17.08 -2.31
N VAL A 633 -46.39 17.26 -1.32
CA VAL A 633 -47.55 16.37 -1.09
C VAL A 633 -48.46 16.22 -2.33
N PRO A 634 -48.82 17.29 -3.08
CA PRO A 634 -49.64 17.16 -4.30
C PRO A 634 -48.94 16.50 -5.49
N LYS A 635 -47.60 16.40 -5.47
CA LYS A 635 -46.77 15.90 -6.57
C LYS A 635 -46.47 14.40 -6.48
N VAL A 636 -46.46 13.84 -5.27
CA VAL A 636 -46.07 12.43 -5.05
C VAL A 636 -47.21 11.46 -5.37
N GLN A 637 -48.46 11.83 -5.07
CA GLN A 637 -49.70 11.10 -5.41
C GLN A 637 -49.68 9.58 -5.16
N ALA A 638 -48.93 9.12 -4.16
CA ALA A 638 -48.76 7.72 -3.82
C ALA A 638 -48.96 7.48 -2.32
N VAL A 639 -49.69 6.41 -1.98
CA VAL A 639 -49.78 5.89 -0.61
C VAL A 639 -48.82 4.70 -0.52
N PHE A 640 -47.80 4.83 0.32
CA PHE A 640 -46.81 3.77 0.57
C PHE A 640 -47.26 2.91 1.74
N ASP A 641 -47.84 1.75 1.43
CA ASP A 641 -48.28 0.78 2.43
C ASP A 641 -47.32 -0.42 2.53
N TYR A 642 -47.16 -0.94 3.75
CA TYR A 642 -46.30 -2.07 4.16
C TYR A 642 -44.77 -1.97 4.08
N TRP A 643 -44.15 -2.28 5.23
CA TRP A 643 -42.87 -3.01 5.33
C TRP A 643 -43.07 -4.19 6.30
N GLU A 644 -42.72 -5.41 5.92
CA GLU A 644 -42.95 -6.61 6.75
C GLU A 644 -41.74 -6.89 7.67
N ILE A 645 -41.90 -6.67 8.98
CA ILE A 645 -40.87 -6.98 9.98
C ILE A 645 -41.00 -8.46 10.40
N ARG A 646 -40.08 -9.32 9.94
CA ARG A 646 -40.02 -10.74 10.33
C ARG A 646 -39.09 -10.96 11.52
N SER A 647 -39.54 -11.74 12.52
CA SER A 647 -38.68 -12.24 13.61
C SER A 647 -38.10 -13.62 13.30
N THR A 648 -36.94 -13.94 13.87
CA THR A 648 -36.07 -15.07 13.50
C THR A 648 -36.48 -16.46 14.04
N LYS A 649 -37.76 -16.85 13.94
CA LYS A 649 -38.24 -18.19 14.37
C LYS A 649 -39.26 -18.84 13.42
N GLY A 650 -38.78 -19.81 12.63
CA GLY A 650 -39.60 -20.89 12.04
C GLY A 650 -40.20 -20.63 10.64
N PHE A 651 -40.32 -21.70 9.85
CA PHE A 651 -41.04 -21.76 8.57
C PHE A 651 -42.32 -22.62 8.74
N TYR A 652 -43.36 -22.41 7.92
CA TYR A 652 -43.84 -23.39 6.92
C TYR A 652 -45.08 -22.91 6.10
N VAL A 653 -44.99 -23.00 4.76
CA VAL A 653 -46.04 -23.24 3.72
C VAL A 653 -47.22 -22.26 3.43
N ARG A 654 -47.50 -22.18 2.11
CA ARG A 654 -48.46 -21.41 1.28
C ARG A 654 -49.97 -21.46 1.62
N GLN A 655 -50.69 -20.39 1.23
CA GLN A 655 -51.86 -20.41 0.31
C GLN A 655 -52.10 -18.98 -0.27
N ILE A 656 -51.80 -18.66 -1.54
CA ILE A 656 -52.63 -18.66 -2.79
C ILE A 656 -53.70 -17.54 -2.92
N GLU A 657 -53.67 -16.90 -4.11
CA GLU A 657 -54.44 -15.79 -4.72
C GLU A 657 -55.95 -15.52 -4.38
N ALA A 658 -56.31 -14.23 -4.34
CA ALA A 658 -57.31 -13.55 -5.23
C ALA A 658 -57.13 -12.01 -5.11
N LYS A 659 -57.17 -11.09 -6.09
CA LYS A 659 -57.82 -10.87 -7.43
C LYS A 659 -59.11 -9.99 -7.41
N ARG A 660 -58.98 -8.78 -8.01
CA ARG A 660 -60.03 -7.98 -8.71
C ARG A 660 -61.17 -7.42 -7.82
N GLN A 661 -62.02 -6.45 -8.24
CA GLN A 661 -62.06 -5.48 -9.36
C GLN A 661 -62.78 -4.20 -8.81
N TYR A 662 -62.98 -3.05 -9.46
CA TYR A 662 -62.95 -2.52 -10.86
C TYR A 662 -62.54 -1.01 -10.74
N TYR A 663 -62.73 0.02 -11.60
CA TYR A 663 -63.20 0.38 -12.97
C TYR A 663 -62.60 1.83 -13.22
N ALA A 664 -62.51 2.49 -14.38
CA ALA A 664 -62.85 2.23 -15.78
C ALA A 664 -62.00 3.14 -16.73
N ASP A 665 -62.09 2.86 -18.04
CA ASP A 665 -62.11 3.71 -19.26
C ASP A 665 -61.43 5.10 -19.29
N SER A 666 -60.78 5.56 -20.39
CA SER A 666 -60.67 5.08 -21.80
C SER A 666 -59.24 5.41 -22.35
N GLU A 667 -58.74 4.97 -23.52
CA GLU A 667 -59.29 4.40 -24.76
C GLU A 667 -58.49 3.15 -25.25
N ILE A 668 -58.81 2.59 -26.43
CA ILE A 668 -58.44 1.22 -26.88
C ILE A 668 -58.04 1.14 -28.38
N GLU A 669 -57.11 0.21 -28.69
CA GLU A 669 -56.74 -0.39 -30.01
C GLU A 669 -56.07 0.46 -31.15
N ALA A 670 -55.47 -0.12 -32.22
CA ALA A 670 -54.51 -1.25 -32.38
C ALA A 670 -54.13 -1.50 -33.89
N ILE A 671 -53.41 -2.61 -34.17
CA ILE A 671 -53.33 -3.40 -35.43
C ILE A 671 -52.28 -3.04 -36.52
N ILE A 672 -51.12 -3.71 -36.43
CA ILE A 672 -50.50 -4.64 -37.42
C ILE A 672 -50.55 -4.31 -38.94
N SER A 673 -49.37 -4.32 -39.62
CA SER A 673 -49.07 -5.22 -40.78
C SER A 673 -47.64 -5.03 -41.35
N CYS A 674 -47.23 -5.89 -42.29
CA CYS A 674 -45.90 -5.89 -42.93
C CYS A 674 -45.92 -6.62 -44.30
N LYS A 675 -45.44 -5.97 -45.39
CA LYS A 675 -44.72 -6.63 -46.52
C LYS A 675 -44.15 -5.69 -47.61
N ILE A 676 -43.11 -6.21 -48.26
CA ILE A 676 -42.11 -5.62 -49.18
C ILE A 676 -42.60 -5.56 -50.64
N LYS A 677 -42.28 -4.49 -51.42
CA LYS A 677 -41.51 -4.53 -52.72
C LYS A 677 -41.47 -3.23 -53.56
N ASN A 678 -40.25 -2.98 -54.08
CA ASN A 678 -39.72 -2.32 -55.32
C ASN A 678 -40.71 -1.71 -56.35
N THR A 679 -40.41 -0.69 -57.20
CA THR A 679 -39.15 0.01 -57.67
C THR A 679 -39.55 1.40 -58.25
N SER A 680 -38.81 2.29 -58.97
CA SER A 680 -37.43 2.51 -59.54
C SER A 680 -37.37 3.94 -60.17
N ALA A 681 -36.24 4.56 -60.59
CA ALA A 681 -34.87 4.70 -60.06
C ALA A 681 -33.98 5.60 -60.99
N LYS A 682 -33.27 6.62 -60.43
CA LYS A 682 -32.12 7.39 -61.01
C LYS A 682 -32.39 8.35 -62.20
N PRO A 683 -31.45 9.28 -62.57
CA PRO A 683 -30.15 9.65 -61.96
C PRO A 683 -30.20 11.08 -61.29
N GLN A 684 -29.14 11.78 -60.84
CA GLN A 684 -27.67 11.63 -60.98
C GLN A 684 -26.89 12.23 -59.77
N GLN A 685 -25.68 11.71 -59.52
CA GLN A 685 -24.54 12.23 -58.72
C GLN A 685 -24.77 13.08 -57.43
N ASN A 686 -24.36 12.51 -56.29
CA ASN A 686 -23.59 13.20 -55.24
C ASN A 686 -22.82 12.15 -54.40
N GLU A 687 -21.70 12.53 -53.79
CA GLU A 687 -20.83 11.61 -53.02
C GLU A 687 -21.35 11.34 -51.61
N VAL A 688 -21.08 10.14 -51.07
CA VAL A 688 -21.55 9.70 -49.74
C VAL A 688 -20.36 9.18 -48.92
N LYS A 689 -20.05 9.85 -47.80
CA LYS A 689 -19.14 9.32 -46.77
C LYS A 689 -19.80 8.16 -46.04
N SER A 690 -19.04 7.12 -45.67
CA SER A 690 -19.59 5.86 -45.10
C SER A 690 -19.22 5.65 -43.63
N ASP A 691 -20.18 5.15 -42.84
CA ASP A 691 -20.03 4.80 -41.42
C ASP A 691 -19.62 3.32 -41.20
N LEU A 692 -18.55 2.88 -41.88
CA LEU A 692 -17.94 1.56 -41.66
C LEU A 692 -16.55 1.72 -41.05
N GLN A 693 -16.20 0.85 -40.11
CA GLN A 693 -14.91 0.93 -39.43
C GLN A 693 -13.76 0.45 -40.34
N CYS A 694 -14.03 -0.53 -41.20
CA CYS A 694 -13.07 -1.08 -42.16
C CYS A 694 -12.53 -0.06 -43.17
N ASP A 695 -13.30 0.97 -43.53
CA ASP A 695 -12.95 1.91 -44.61
C ASP A 695 -11.61 2.61 -44.33
N LYS A 696 -11.40 3.08 -43.09
CA LYS A 696 -10.15 3.71 -42.63
C LYS A 696 -8.93 2.79 -42.66
N ILE A 697 -9.13 1.47 -42.60
CA ILE A 697 -8.05 0.47 -42.66
C ILE A 697 -7.65 0.26 -44.12
N PHE A 698 -8.62 0.16 -45.04
CA PHE A 698 -8.34 0.07 -46.47
C PHE A 698 -7.72 1.36 -47.04
N GLU A 699 -8.11 2.54 -46.55
CA GLU A 699 -7.45 3.81 -46.87
C GLU A 699 -5.96 3.79 -46.51
N LYS A 700 -5.62 3.44 -45.25
CA LYS A 700 -4.23 3.29 -44.80
C LYS A 700 -3.44 2.22 -45.57
N LEU A 701 -4.09 1.10 -45.93
CA LEU A 701 -3.47 0.05 -46.74
C LEU A 701 -3.10 0.56 -48.14
N GLY A 702 -3.97 1.38 -48.74
CA GLY A 702 -3.68 2.08 -50.00
C GLY A 702 -2.53 3.09 -49.90
N GLU A 703 -2.31 3.71 -48.73
CA GLU A 703 -1.13 4.55 -48.49
C GLU A 703 0.16 3.74 -48.30
N LYS A 704 0.12 2.57 -47.65
CA LYS A 704 1.29 1.69 -47.48
C LYS A 704 1.81 1.19 -48.84
N LEU A 705 0.91 0.76 -49.73
CA LEU A 705 1.29 0.30 -51.08
C LEU A 705 1.91 1.42 -51.94
N LYS A 706 1.42 2.66 -51.85
CA LYS A 706 2.01 3.81 -52.55
C LYS A 706 3.44 4.13 -52.11
N LYS A 707 3.86 3.70 -50.92
CA LYS A 707 5.22 3.86 -50.40
C LYS A 707 6.12 2.67 -50.76
N ASN A 708 5.55 1.46 -50.80
CA ASN A 708 6.29 0.20 -50.96
C ASN A 708 5.79 -0.57 -52.21
N PRO A 709 6.08 -0.12 -53.45
CA PRO A 709 5.51 -0.69 -54.67
C PRO A 709 5.90 -2.16 -54.91
N ASP A 710 7.12 -2.57 -54.53
CA ASP A 710 7.63 -3.94 -54.73
C ASP A 710 6.87 -5.02 -53.93
N LEU A 711 6.06 -4.59 -52.96
CA LEU A 711 5.16 -5.47 -52.19
C LEU A 711 4.03 -6.05 -53.07
N ALA A 712 3.65 -5.36 -54.15
CA ALA A 712 2.63 -5.86 -55.08
C ALA A 712 3.20 -6.94 -56.02
N SER A 713 4.33 -6.62 -56.67
CA SER A 713 4.96 -7.44 -57.70
C SER A 713 5.47 -8.80 -57.21
N SER A 714 5.66 -8.95 -55.90
CA SER A 714 6.04 -10.20 -55.22
C SER A 714 4.85 -11.09 -54.82
N ILE A 715 3.67 -10.51 -54.53
CA ILE A 715 2.50 -11.25 -54.02
C ILE A 715 1.55 -11.69 -55.14
N ARG A 716 1.35 -10.85 -56.18
CA ARG A 716 0.60 -11.17 -57.43
C ARG A 716 -0.77 -11.81 -57.23
N THR A 717 -1.52 -11.34 -56.23
CA THR A 717 -2.79 -11.94 -55.81
C THR A 717 -3.85 -10.85 -55.66
N ILE A 718 -5.08 -11.11 -56.12
CA ILE A 718 -6.24 -10.26 -55.89
C ILE A 718 -7.05 -10.80 -54.71
N TYR A 719 -7.21 -9.98 -53.68
CA TYR A 719 -8.00 -10.26 -52.50
C TYR A 719 -9.27 -9.41 -52.48
N GLN A 720 -10.39 -10.01 -52.12
CA GLN A 720 -11.68 -9.31 -51.96
C GLN A 720 -12.25 -9.52 -50.56
N TRP A 721 -12.73 -8.46 -49.91
CA TRP A 721 -13.48 -8.55 -48.64
C TRP A 721 -14.93 -8.14 -48.87
N ASN A 722 -15.84 -9.05 -48.57
CA ASN A 722 -17.28 -8.81 -48.53
C ASN A 722 -17.68 -8.53 -47.08
N ILE A 723 -17.68 -7.26 -46.70
CA ILE A 723 -17.95 -6.79 -45.35
C ILE A 723 -19.46 -6.87 -45.08
N LEU A 724 -19.81 -7.51 -43.98
CA LEU A 724 -21.17 -7.63 -43.46
C LEU A 724 -21.40 -6.61 -42.34
N LYS A 725 -22.67 -6.24 -42.13
CA LYS A 725 -23.15 -5.53 -40.93
C LYS A 725 -24.53 -6.08 -40.58
N ASN A 726 -24.64 -6.72 -39.42
CA ASN A 726 -25.82 -7.47 -38.97
C ASN A 726 -26.24 -8.58 -39.96
N GLY A 727 -25.28 -9.36 -40.45
CA GLY A 727 -25.48 -10.49 -41.36
C GLY A 727 -25.81 -10.13 -42.81
N LYS A 728 -25.93 -8.83 -43.14
CA LYS A 728 -26.17 -8.33 -44.50
C LYS A 728 -24.89 -7.76 -45.09
N HIS A 729 -24.62 -8.05 -46.36
CA HIS A 729 -23.53 -7.43 -47.10
C HIS A 729 -23.74 -5.91 -47.22
N VAL A 730 -22.74 -5.11 -46.86
CA VAL A 730 -22.79 -3.64 -46.91
C VAL A 730 -21.64 -3.00 -47.70
N SER A 731 -20.53 -3.71 -47.92
CA SER A 731 -19.41 -3.20 -48.72
C SER A 731 -18.59 -4.33 -49.33
N THR A 732 -18.09 -4.13 -50.55
CA THR A 732 -16.96 -4.88 -51.10
C THR A 732 -15.74 -3.98 -51.11
N TRP A 733 -14.60 -4.50 -50.66
CA TRP A 733 -13.28 -3.90 -50.86
C TRP A 733 -12.39 -4.88 -51.63
N THR A 734 -11.56 -4.36 -52.53
CA THR A 734 -10.58 -5.12 -53.31
C THR A 734 -9.18 -4.60 -53.04
N LEU A 735 -8.24 -5.53 -52.84
CA LEU A 735 -6.79 -5.34 -52.89
C LEU A 735 -6.28 -6.10 -54.12
N ASP A 736 -5.89 -5.38 -55.15
CA ASP A 736 -5.41 -5.93 -56.42
C ASP A 736 -3.89 -5.72 -56.49
N LEU A 737 -3.14 -6.81 -56.29
CA LEU A 737 -1.68 -6.85 -56.37
C LEU A 737 -1.18 -7.56 -57.65
N LYS A 738 -2.03 -7.80 -58.65
CA LYS A 738 -1.59 -8.34 -59.95
C LYS A 738 -1.03 -7.24 -60.89
N ASN A 739 -1.43 -6.00 -60.68
CA ASN A 739 -0.85 -4.83 -61.35
C ASN A 739 0.42 -4.37 -60.59
N ASP A 740 1.48 -3.99 -61.30
CA ASP A 740 2.84 -3.85 -60.76
C ASP A 740 3.01 -2.87 -59.58
N THR A 741 2.12 -1.88 -59.44
CA THR A 741 2.14 -0.88 -58.35
C THR A 741 1.21 -1.21 -57.18
N GLY A 742 0.33 -2.21 -57.32
CA GLY A 742 -0.72 -2.53 -56.35
C GLY A 742 -1.82 -1.46 -56.24
N SER A 743 -3.04 -1.87 -55.86
CA SER A 743 -4.12 -0.92 -55.59
C SER A 743 -5.16 -1.45 -54.61
N VAL A 744 -5.72 -0.53 -53.80
CA VAL A 744 -6.88 -0.79 -52.93
C VAL A 744 -8.04 0.09 -53.39
N TYR A 745 -9.22 -0.49 -53.58
CA TYR A 745 -10.42 0.24 -53.98
C TYR A 745 -11.71 -0.43 -53.51
N LYS A 746 -12.74 0.40 -53.27
CA LYS A 746 -14.10 -0.04 -52.92
C LYS A 746 -14.82 -0.53 -54.19
N GLY A 747 -15.49 -1.67 -54.11
CA GLY A 747 -16.05 -2.42 -55.24
C GLY A 747 -15.36 -3.77 -55.48
N THR A 748 -15.90 -4.55 -56.42
CA THR A 748 -15.33 -5.83 -56.90
C THR A 748 -14.11 -5.60 -57.80
N PRO A 749 -13.24 -6.61 -57.98
CA PRO A 749 -12.11 -6.54 -58.91
C PRO A 749 -12.49 -6.10 -60.32
N LYS A 750 -11.67 -5.24 -60.92
CA LYS A 750 -11.93 -4.60 -62.23
C LYS A 750 -11.42 -5.39 -63.44
N HIS A 751 -10.37 -6.20 -63.26
CA HIS A 751 -9.60 -6.76 -64.37
C HIS A 751 -9.56 -8.30 -64.40
N ASP A 752 -9.60 -8.93 -63.23
CA ASP A 752 -9.45 -10.38 -63.09
C ASP A 752 -10.29 -10.87 -61.89
N LYS A 753 -10.56 -12.18 -61.78
CA LYS A 753 -11.34 -12.72 -60.64
C LYS A 753 -10.52 -12.66 -59.34
N PRO A 754 -11.15 -12.47 -58.16
CA PRO A 754 -10.43 -12.52 -56.89
C PRO A 754 -9.90 -13.93 -56.65
N ASP A 755 -8.59 -14.05 -56.46
CA ASP A 755 -7.94 -15.34 -56.15
C ASP A 755 -8.33 -15.82 -54.75
N CYS A 756 -8.62 -14.90 -53.83
CA CYS A 756 -9.08 -15.19 -52.47
C CYS A 756 -10.13 -14.16 -52.02
N THR A 757 -11.25 -14.62 -51.46
CA THR A 757 -12.35 -13.76 -51.00
C THR A 757 -12.72 -14.07 -49.55
N PHE A 758 -12.77 -13.03 -48.71
CA PHE A 758 -13.15 -13.06 -47.30
C PHE A 758 -14.58 -12.55 -47.12
N ILE A 759 -15.32 -13.10 -46.15
CA ILE A 759 -16.67 -12.66 -45.77
C ILE A 759 -16.77 -12.66 -44.24
N LEU A 760 -17.00 -11.49 -43.64
CA LEU A 760 -17.03 -11.27 -42.19
C LEU A 760 -17.72 -9.94 -41.83
N GLU A 761 -18.12 -9.77 -40.57
CA GLU A 761 -18.67 -8.50 -40.04
C GLU A 761 -17.59 -7.40 -39.91
N ASP A 762 -17.98 -6.13 -40.08
CA ASP A 762 -17.15 -4.91 -39.93
C ASP A 762 -16.37 -4.90 -38.59
N ASP A 763 -17.05 -5.21 -37.49
CA ASP A 763 -16.49 -5.31 -36.12
C ASP A 763 -15.57 -6.52 -35.90
N LEU A 764 -15.67 -7.56 -36.73
CA LEU A 764 -14.74 -8.69 -36.71
C LEU A 764 -13.52 -8.43 -37.60
N PHE A 765 -13.69 -7.64 -38.67
CA PHE A 765 -12.59 -7.21 -39.52
C PHE A 765 -11.62 -6.30 -38.75
N THR A 766 -12.12 -5.30 -38.03
CA THR A 766 -11.27 -4.43 -37.19
C THR A 766 -10.48 -5.24 -36.16
N LYS A 767 -11.16 -6.14 -35.41
CA LYS A 767 -10.53 -6.97 -34.38
C LYS A 767 -9.50 -7.97 -34.89
N ILE A 768 -9.63 -8.42 -36.15
CA ILE A 768 -8.60 -9.23 -36.79
C ILE A 768 -7.39 -8.37 -37.18
N MET A 769 -7.62 -7.12 -37.61
CA MET A 769 -6.56 -6.20 -38.06
C MET A 769 -5.83 -5.46 -36.93
N ASP A 770 -6.42 -5.39 -35.72
CA ASP A 770 -5.76 -4.90 -34.50
C ASP A 770 -5.18 -6.03 -33.61
N GLY A 771 -5.35 -7.30 -34.02
CA GLY A 771 -4.82 -8.47 -33.33
C GLY A 771 -5.66 -8.96 -32.13
N THR A 772 -6.76 -8.31 -31.77
CA THR A 772 -7.61 -8.73 -30.63
C THR A 772 -8.50 -9.94 -30.92
N ALA A 773 -8.66 -10.33 -32.19
CA ALA A 773 -9.38 -11.54 -32.60
C ALA A 773 -8.53 -12.42 -33.54
N ASP A 774 -8.33 -13.67 -33.14
CA ASP A 774 -7.61 -14.68 -33.93
C ASP A 774 -8.38 -15.05 -35.22
N PRO A 775 -7.78 -14.86 -36.42
CA PRO A 775 -8.47 -15.11 -37.69
C PRO A 775 -8.69 -16.60 -37.98
N GLN A 776 -7.88 -17.51 -37.43
CA GLN A 776 -8.02 -18.95 -37.62
C GLN A 776 -9.18 -19.49 -36.77
N ARG A 777 -9.34 -19.02 -35.52
CA ARG A 777 -10.51 -19.26 -34.67
C ARG A 777 -11.76 -18.61 -35.26
N ALA A 778 -11.66 -17.42 -35.88
CA ALA A 778 -12.76 -16.81 -36.61
C ALA A 778 -13.20 -17.63 -37.83
N PHE A 779 -12.26 -18.23 -38.57
CA PHE A 779 -12.54 -19.10 -39.71
C PHE A 779 -13.13 -20.45 -39.28
N MET A 780 -12.53 -21.13 -38.29
CA MET A 780 -13.03 -22.41 -37.77
C MET A 780 -14.43 -22.30 -37.13
N SER A 781 -14.79 -21.14 -36.57
CA SER A 781 -16.14 -20.86 -36.06
C SER A 781 -17.12 -20.37 -37.13
N GLY A 782 -16.70 -20.28 -38.41
CA GLY A 782 -17.54 -19.88 -39.54
C GLY A 782 -17.96 -18.40 -39.54
N LYS A 783 -17.42 -17.58 -38.61
CA LYS A 783 -17.68 -16.14 -38.49
C LYS A 783 -16.89 -15.32 -39.52
N LEU A 784 -15.68 -15.78 -39.83
CA LEU A 784 -14.99 -15.47 -41.07
C LEU A 784 -15.21 -16.65 -42.04
N LYS A 785 -15.52 -16.35 -43.30
CA LYS A 785 -15.51 -17.34 -44.39
C LYS A 785 -14.49 -16.92 -45.42
N ILE A 786 -13.71 -17.88 -45.92
CA ILE A 786 -12.71 -17.69 -46.97
C ILE A 786 -13.09 -18.61 -48.13
N THR A 787 -13.14 -18.06 -49.35
CA THR A 787 -13.49 -18.79 -50.58
C THR A 787 -12.51 -18.43 -51.69
N GLY A 788 -12.14 -19.43 -52.50
CA GLY A 788 -11.02 -19.32 -53.45
C GLY A 788 -9.77 -20.00 -52.89
N ASN A 789 -8.59 -19.50 -53.25
CA ASN A 789 -7.30 -20.01 -52.79
C ASN A 789 -7.06 -19.63 -51.32
N VAL A 790 -7.37 -20.54 -50.39
CA VAL A 790 -7.16 -20.32 -48.94
C VAL A 790 -5.67 -20.23 -48.58
N LEU A 791 -4.77 -20.91 -49.29
CA LEU A 791 -3.32 -20.76 -49.05
C LEU A 791 -2.82 -19.35 -49.39
N ALA A 792 -3.46 -18.66 -50.33
CA ALA A 792 -3.13 -17.27 -50.62
C ALA A 792 -3.45 -16.32 -49.45
N SER A 793 -4.39 -16.65 -48.55
CA SER A 793 -4.66 -15.82 -47.37
C SER A 793 -3.53 -15.84 -46.34
N GLN A 794 -2.60 -16.80 -46.40
CA GLN A 794 -1.39 -16.81 -45.55
C GLN A 794 -0.36 -15.77 -46.02
N LYS A 795 -0.27 -15.51 -47.34
CA LYS A 795 0.59 -14.46 -47.91
C LYS A 795 0.19 -13.05 -47.47
N LEU A 796 -1.02 -12.85 -46.94
CA LEU A 796 -1.45 -11.55 -46.44
C LEU A 796 -0.50 -11.04 -45.34
N GLN A 797 -0.04 -11.89 -44.43
CA GLN A 797 0.71 -11.50 -43.22
C GLN A 797 1.86 -10.50 -43.51
N ALA A 798 2.67 -10.77 -44.54
CA ALA A 798 3.78 -9.92 -44.99
C ALA A 798 3.38 -8.50 -45.48
N ILE A 799 2.08 -8.23 -45.68
CA ILE A 799 1.55 -6.91 -46.04
C ILE A 799 1.28 -6.05 -44.78
N TRP A 800 0.95 -6.67 -43.65
CA TRP A 800 0.72 -5.97 -42.37
C TRP A 800 2.02 -5.76 -41.61
N GLU A 801 2.91 -6.76 -41.61
CA GLU A 801 4.28 -6.67 -41.08
C GLU A 801 5.11 -5.56 -41.76
N ASN A 802 6.18 -5.09 -41.11
CA ASN A 802 6.82 -3.82 -41.45
C ASN A 802 8.19 -4.01 -42.14
N PRO A 803 8.37 -3.69 -43.43
CA PRO A 803 9.59 -4.05 -44.17
C PRO A 803 10.88 -3.28 -43.83
N ASP A 804 10.81 -2.32 -42.90
CA ASP A 804 11.97 -1.54 -42.45
C ASP A 804 12.74 -2.21 -41.29
N GLU A 805 12.33 -3.42 -40.88
CA GLU A 805 13.16 -4.32 -40.06
C GLU A 805 14.10 -5.11 -40.99
N GLU A 806 15.43 -4.94 -40.84
CA GLU A 806 16.38 -5.74 -41.61
C GLU A 806 16.30 -7.23 -41.25
N PRO A 807 16.51 -8.16 -42.20
CA PRO A 807 16.00 -9.52 -42.06
C PRO A 807 16.90 -10.40 -41.20
N GLU A 808 16.30 -11.18 -40.28
CA GLU A 808 17.00 -12.31 -39.65
C GLU A 808 17.41 -13.35 -40.71
N GLU A 809 18.70 -13.42 -41.03
CA GLU A 809 19.23 -14.58 -41.75
C GLU A 809 19.03 -15.85 -40.92
N LYS A 810 18.48 -16.89 -41.55
CA LYS A 810 18.22 -18.19 -40.93
C LYS A 810 19.50 -18.99 -40.68
N MET A 811 20.32 -18.54 -39.74
CA MET A 811 21.32 -19.42 -39.13
C MET A 811 20.61 -20.50 -38.29
N SER A 812 21.00 -21.74 -38.58
CA SER A 812 20.48 -22.99 -38.02
C SER A 812 20.18 -22.96 -36.52
N PHE A 813 19.03 -23.53 -36.13
CA PHE A 813 18.73 -23.90 -34.74
C PHE A 813 19.90 -24.69 -34.13
N ALA A 814 20.52 -24.10 -33.11
CA ALA A 814 21.45 -24.70 -32.16
C ALA A 814 22.70 -25.44 -32.74
N PRO A 815 23.94 -24.99 -32.45
CA PRO A 815 24.89 -25.97 -31.94
C PRO A 815 24.27 -26.58 -30.69
N ALA A 816 24.08 -27.90 -30.67
CA ALA A 816 23.36 -28.54 -29.57
C ALA A 816 24.01 -28.18 -28.21
N LEU A 817 23.24 -27.55 -27.33
CA LEU A 817 23.41 -27.80 -25.91
C LEU A 817 23.11 -29.28 -25.72
N GLU A 818 24.15 -30.09 -25.51
CA GLU A 818 23.98 -31.47 -25.09
C GLU A 818 23.04 -31.50 -23.89
N GLU A 819 22.08 -32.44 -23.85
CA GLU A 819 21.04 -32.53 -22.83
C GLU A 819 21.63 -32.91 -21.45
N LEU A 820 22.34 -31.97 -20.82
CA LEU A 820 22.82 -32.06 -19.46
C LEU A 820 21.67 -31.71 -18.51
N PRO A 821 21.28 -32.60 -17.59
CA PRO A 821 20.20 -32.33 -16.66
C PRO A 821 20.56 -31.14 -15.76
N VAL A 822 19.62 -30.20 -15.61
CA VAL A 822 19.70 -29.16 -14.58
C VAL A 822 19.86 -29.85 -13.23
N THR A 823 20.89 -29.47 -12.48
CA THR A 823 21.38 -30.26 -11.33
C THR A 823 21.72 -29.41 -10.11
N MET A 824 21.88 -28.09 -10.28
CA MET A 824 22.22 -27.13 -9.21
C MET A 824 21.26 -25.94 -9.26
N LYS A 825 20.89 -25.36 -8.10
CA LYS A 825 19.96 -24.22 -8.03
C LYS A 825 20.51 -22.98 -8.76
N SER A 826 21.81 -22.75 -8.66
CA SER A 826 22.50 -21.62 -9.31
C SER A 826 22.54 -21.69 -10.84
N ASP A 827 22.27 -22.85 -11.45
CA ASP A 827 22.21 -23.00 -12.91
C ASP A 827 21.17 -22.03 -13.53
N PHE A 828 20.00 -21.89 -12.89
CA PHE A 828 18.94 -20.96 -13.32
C PHE A 828 19.37 -19.49 -13.31
N VAL A 829 20.31 -19.10 -12.43
CA VAL A 829 20.86 -17.72 -12.39
C VAL A 829 21.71 -17.47 -13.63
N PHE A 830 22.56 -18.42 -14.01
CA PHE A 830 23.41 -18.30 -15.19
C PHE A 830 22.62 -18.38 -16.50
N GLU A 831 21.49 -19.10 -16.51
CA GLU A 831 20.52 -19.09 -17.62
C GLU A 831 19.84 -17.70 -17.77
N ILE A 832 19.35 -17.09 -16.69
CA ILE A 832 18.78 -15.74 -16.70
C ILE A 832 19.82 -14.71 -17.18
N PHE A 833 21.08 -14.86 -16.76
CA PHE A 833 22.18 -14.03 -17.25
C PHE A 833 22.44 -14.24 -18.74
N ALA A 834 22.35 -15.48 -19.24
CA ALA A 834 22.57 -15.79 -20.65
C ALA A 834 21.47 -15.19 -21.54
N GLU A 835 20.19 -15.34 -21.16
CA GLU A 835 19.04 -14.72 -21.83
C GLU A 835 19.20 -13.19 -21.88
N ARG A 836 19.50 -12.54 -20.75
CA ARG A 836 19.59 -11.07 -20.72
C ARG A 836 20.83 -10.53 -21.44
N LEU A 837 21.90 -11.33 -21.56
CA LEU A 837 23.09 -10.93 -22.32
C LEU A 837 22.86 -10.99 -23.84
N SER A 838 22.06 -11.94 -24.36
CA SER A 838 21.69 -11.95 -25.77
C SER A 838 20.70 -10.83 -26.14
N GLU A 839 19.86 -10.38 -25.20
CA GLU A 839 19.02 -9.18 -25.36
C GLU A 839 19.82 -7.87 -25.39
N VAL A 840 20.98 -7.79 -24.70
CA VAL A 840 21.75 -6.54 -24.53
C VAL A 840 23.26 -6.76 -24.77
N PRO A 841 23.67 -7.06 -26.02
CA PRO A 841 25.07 -7.38 -26.34
C PRO A 841 26.06 -6.22 -26.12
N GLU A 842 25.58 -4.97 -26.06
CA GLU A 842 26.40 -3.81 -25.66
C GLU A 842 26.96 -3.91 -24.23
N LEU A 843 26.29 -4.67 -23.35
CA LEU A 843 26.63 -4.75 -21.93
C LEU A 843 27.99 -5.43 -21.74
N ALA A 844 28.30 -6.44 -22.56
CA ALA A 844 29.63 -7.02 -22.62
C ALA A 844 30.69 -5.99 -23.04
N GLN A 845 30.43 -5.25 -24.12
CA GLN A 845 31.36 -4.25 -24.68
C GLN A 845 31.74 -3.16 -23.66
N LYS A 846 30.84 -2.81 -22.74
CA LYS A 846 31.07 -1.86 -21.64
C LYS A 846 31.87 -2.47 -20.48
N MET A 847 31.74 -3.78 -20.23
CA MET A 847 32.39 -4.46 -19.11
C MET A 847 33.81 -4.95 -19.39
N LYS A 848 34.02 -5.75 -20.45
CA LYS A 848 35.33 -6.31 -20.86
C LYS A 848 36.03 -7.18 -19.78
N VAL A 849 35.30 -8.10 -19.16
CA VAL A 849 35.78 -8.98 -18.06
C VAL A 849 35.36 -10.44 -18.28
N VAL A 850 36.23 -11.41 -18.00
CA VAL A 850 35.85 -12.83 -17.87
C VAL A 850 35.75 -13.22 -16.39
N TYR A 851 34.54 -13.59 -15.94
CA TYR A 851 34.31 -14.18 -14.62
C TYR A 851 34.18 -15.70 -14.73
N HIS A 852 34.78 -16.43 -13.80
CA HIS A 852 34.64 -17.89 -13.67
C HIS A 852 34.11 -18.25 -12.29
N TRP A 853 33.05 -19.03 -12.23
CA TRP A 853 32.36 -19.42 -11.00
C TRP A 853 32.53 -20.91 -10.76
N MET A 854 33.15 -21.29 -9.64
CA MET A 854 33.14 -22.67 -9.16
C MET A 854 32.04 -22.83 -8.12
N VAL A 855 31.01 -23.61 -8.46
CA VAL A 855 29.86 -23.88 -7.59
C VAL A 855 30.18 -25.09 -6.72
N LEU A 856 30.02 -24.90 -5.41
CA LEU A 856 30.16 -25.97 -4.42
C LEU A 856 28.80 -26.54 -4.02
N GLN A 857 28.81 -27.83 -3.66
CA GLN A 857 27.74 -28.48 -2.92
C GLN A 857 28.36 -29.26 -1.76
N SER A 858 28.02 -28.90 -0.52
CA SER A 858 28.59 -29.51 0.69
C SER A 858 30.14 -29.47 0.70
N GLY A 859 30.72 -28.33 0.30
CA GLY A 859 32.17 -28.10 0.27
C GLY A 859 32.93 -28.72 -0.90
N LYS A 860 32.27 -29.48 -1.79
CA LYS A 860 32.90 -30.08 -2.99
C LYS A 860 32.47 -29.32 -4.24
N LYS A 861 33.39 -29.13 -5.20
CA LYS A 861 33.03 -28.55 -6.50
C LYS A 861 32.13 -29.52 -7.26
N THR A 862 30.91 -29.09 -7.60
CA THR A 862 29.92 -29.90 -8.33
C THR A 862 29.70 -29.38 -9.75
N SER A 863 29.78 -28.07 -9.99
CA SER A 863 29.78 -27.48 -11.33
C SER A 863 30.70 -26.26 -11.43
N ASP A 864 30.91 -25.77 -12.65
CA ASP A 864 31.44 -24.43 -12.89
C ASP A 864 30.78 -23.77 -14.11
N TRP A 865 30.82 -22.44 -14.13
CA TRP A 865 30.24 -21.58 -15.14
C TRP A 865 31.21 -20.46 -15.50
N THR A 866 31.30 -20.10 -16.78
CA THR A 866 32.05 -18.92 -17.25
C THR A 866 31.09 -17.88 -17.79
N VAL A 867 31.33 -16.63 -17.40
CA VAL A 867 30.67 -15.42 -17.89
C VAL A 867 31.74 -14.59 -18.59
N ASP A 868 31.88 -14.77 -19.91
CA ASP A 868 32.82 -14.04 -20.74
C ASP A 868 32.13 -12.79 -21.30
N LEU A 869 32.48 -11.62 -20.77
CA LEU A 869 32.03 -10.31 -21.22
C LEU A 869 33.15 -9.53 -21.93
N LYS A 870 34.12 -10.25 -22.48
CA LYS A 870 35.37 -9.73 -23.06
C LYS A 870 35.47 -10.09 -24.56
N SER A 871 34.86 -11.20 -24.95
CA SER A 871 34.79 -11.72 -26.31
C SER A 871 33.46 -11.33 -27.01
N GLY A 872 33.53 -10.52 -28.07
CA GLY A 872 32.40 -10.22 -28.95
C GLY A 872 31.20 -9.56 -28.25
N ALA A 873 30.00 -10.14 -28.46
CA ALA A 873 28.75 -9.76 -27.79
C ALA A 873 28.66 -10.23 -26.31
N GLY A 874 29.67 -10.97 -25.84
CA GLY A 874 29.64 -11.71 -24.59
C GLY A 874 28.97 -13.08 -24.73
N SER A 875 29.28 -13.99 -23.81
CA SER A 875 28.66 -15.33 -23.74
C SER A 875 28.74 -15.92 -22.33
N ILE A 876 27.78 -16.80 -22.01
CA ILE A 876 27.73 -17.53 -20.73
C ILE A 876 27.56 -19.01 -21.03
N TYR A 877 28.35 -19.86 -20.38
CA TYR A 877 28.36 -21.30 -20.63
C TYR A 877 28.92 -22.08 -19.43
N ARG A 878 28.53 -23.35 -19.30
CA ARG A 878 29.10 -24.28 -18.31
C ARG A 878 30.57 -24.58 -18.61
N GLY A 879 31.33 -24.84 -17.56
CA GLY A 879 32.76 -25.14 -17.60
C GLY A 879 33.66 -23.90 -17.54
N SER A 880 34.96 -24.16 -17.63
CA SER A 880 36.02 -23.16 -17.49
C SER A 880 36.23 -22.37 -18.79
N PRO A 881 36.92 -21.20 -18.76
CA PRO A 881 37.03 -20.31 -19.91
C PRO A 881 37.62 -20.98 -21.16
N LYS A 882 36.92 -20.85 -22.28
CA LYS A 882 37.31 -21.45 -23.58
C LYS A 882 38.56 -20.81 -24.20
N SER A 883 38.87 -19.56 -23.83
CA SER A 883 40.06 -18.83 -24.29
C SER A 883 40.60 -17.92 -23.20
N GLY A 884 41.90 -18.03 -22.90
CA GLY A 884 42.58 -17.21 -21.90
C GLY A 884 42.37 -17.69 -20.45
N LYS A 885 42.73 -16.84 -19.48
CA LYS A 885 42.44 -17.03 -18.06
C LYS A 885 41.30 -16.09 -17.66
N ALA A 886 40.48 -16.51 -16.69
CA ALA A 886 39.50 -15.61 -16.07
C ALA A 886 40.21 -14.42 -15.40
N ASP A 887 39.64 -13.22 -15.54
CA ASP A 887 40.10 -12.03 -14.84
C ASP A 887 39.73 -12.09 -13.35
N VAL A 888 38.62 -12.76 -13.03
CA VAL A 888 38.15 -13.05 -11.68
C VAL A 888 37.64 -14.48 -11.61
N THR A 889 38.04 -15.23 -10.58
CA THR A 889 37.47 -16.53 -10.23
C THR A 889 36.78 -16.44 -8.88
N MET A 890 35.50 -16.82 -8.81
CA MET A 890 34.66 -16.84 -7.61
C MET A 890 34.34 -18.29 -7.22
N THR A 891 34.20 -18.57 -5.93
CA THR A 891 33.89 -19.91 -5.43
C THR A 891 32.99 -19.82 -4.20
N MET A 892 31.86 -20.53 -4.24
CA MET A 892 30.72 -20.32 -3.34
C MET A 892 29.81 -21.56 -3.35
N GLU A 893 29.09 -21.84 -2.25
CA GLU A 893 28.05 -22.87 -2.24
C GLU A 893 26.85 -22.46 -3.13
N ASP A 894 26.17 -23.44 -3.70
CA ASP A 894 25.03 -23.27 -4.60
C ASP A 894 23.92 -22.35 -4.04
N GLU A 895 23.52 -22.58 -2.79
CA GLU A 895 22.50 -21.79 -2.10
C GLU A 895 22.98 -20.38 -1.75
N ASP A 896 24.28 -20.22 -1.52
CA ASP A 896 24.90 -18.92 -1.22
C ASP A 896 24.91 -18.02 -2.46
N ILE A 897 25.04 -18.58 -3.67
CA ILE A 897 24.87 -17.84 -4.92
C ILE A 897 23.43 -17.31 -5.02
N ILE A 898 22.42 -18.15 -4.76
CA ILE A 898 21.01 -17.75 -4.75
C ILE A 898 20.75 -16.63 -3.74
N LEU A 899 21.17 -16.82 -2.48
CA LEU A 899 20.98 -15.82 -1.42
C LEU A 899 21.70 -14.49 -1.73
N MET A 900 22.86 -14.53 -2.38
CA MET A 900 23.62 -13.34 -2.75
C MET A 900 22.94 -12.56 -3.87
N MET A 901 22.40 -13.24 -4.88
CA MET A 901 21.63 -12.59 -5.95
C MET A 901 20.33 -11.98 -5.42
N LEU A 902 19.61 -12.68 -4.53
CA LEU A 902 18.41 -12.17 -3.85
C LEU A 902 18.68 -11.01 -2.86
N GLY A 903 19.91 -10.50 -2.75
CA GLY A 903 20.31 -9.48 -1.77
C GLY A 903 20.34 -9.96 -0.30
N LYS A 904 19.77 -11.13 -0.01
CA LYS A 904 19.66 -11.74 1.34
C LYS A 904 21.01 -12.13 1.94
N LEU A 905 22.06 -12.30 1.13
CA LEU A 905 23.45 -12.48 1.56
C LEU A 905 24.35 -11.39 0.98
N ASN A 906 24.74 -10.42 1.82
CA ASN A 906 25.66 -9.36 1.42
C ASN A 906 27.02 -9.91 0.92
N PRO A 907 27.49 -9.54 -0.30
CA PRO A 907 28.72 -10.09 -0.90
C PRO A 907 29.99 -9.85 -0.07
N GLN A 908 30.14 -8.67 0.53
CA GLN A 908 31.30 -8.33 1.36
C GLN A 908 31.33 -9.19 2.63
N ARG A 909 30.19 -9.41 3.27
CA ARG A 909 30.04 -10.31 4.42
C ARG A 909 30.33 -11.75 4.03
N ALA A 910 29.82 -12.22 2.89
CA ALA A 910 30.13 -13.55 2.38
C ALA A 910 31.63 -13.77 2.17
N PHE A 911 32.33 -12.75 1.63
CA PHE A 911 33.78 -12.78 1.45
C PHE A 911 34.54 -12.79 2.79
N MET A 912 34.19 -11.88 3.71
CA MET A 912 34.81 -11.83 5.05
C MET A 912 34.60 -13.11 5.87
N THR A 913 33.47 -13.80 5.70
CA THR A 913 33.19 -15.10 6.36
C THR A 913 33.74 -16.31 5.58
N GLY A 914 34.44 -16.11 4.46
CA GLY A 914 35.00 -17.19 3.64
C GLY A 914 33.97 -18.05 2.89
N ARG A 915 32.69 -17.66 2.89
CA ARG A 915 31.59 -18.28 2.13
C ARG A 915 31.72 -18.01 0.64
N LEU A 916 32.16 -16.80 0.29
CA LEU A 916 32.62 -16.43 -1.03
C LEU A 916 34.15 -16.34 -1.02
N LYS A 917 34.82 -17.09 -1.89
CA LYS A 917 36.28 -17.02 -2.10
C LYS A 917 36.54 -16.43 -3.49
N ILE A 918 37.46 -15.46 -3.58
CA ILE A 918 37.75 -14.74 -4.82
C ILE A 918 39.24 -14.82 -5.12
N LYS A 919 39.59 -15.06 -6.38
CA LYS A 919 40.95 -15.02 -6.94
C LYS A 919 40.95 -14.17 -8.21
N GLY A 920 42.11 -13.61 -8.58
CA GLY A 920 42.21 -12.65 -9.68
C GLY A 920 41.93 -11.21 -9.21
N ASN A 921 41.50 -10.33 -10.12
CA ASN A 921 41.37 -8.90 -9.85
C ASN A 921 40.05 -8.58 -9.11
N ILE A 922 40.10 -8.56 -7.78
CA ILE A 922 38.95 -8.28 -6.90
C ILE A 922 38.21 -6.98 -7.27
N MET A 923 38.89 -5.94 -7.77
CA MET A 923 38.21 -4.68 -8.15
C MET A 923 37.20 -4.86 -9.29
N LEU A 924 37.38 -5.84 -10.17
CA LEU A 924 36.44 -6.12 -11.26
C LEU A 924 35.12 -6.76 -10.76
N THR A 925 35.04 -7.19 -9.50
CA THR A 925 33.76 -7.60 -8.88
C THR A 925 32.79 -6.43 -8.72
N GLN A 926 33.28 -5.18 -8.65
CA GLN A 926 32.40 -4.00 -8.61
C GLN A 926 31.59 -3.84 -9.91
N LYS A 927 32.17 -4.22 -11.07
CA LYS A 927 31.44 -4.24 -12.35
C LYS A 927 30.35 -5.32 -12.40
N LEU A 928 30.51 -6.43 -11.68
CA LEU A 928 29.49 -7.50 -11.61
C LEU A 928 28.19 -6.99 -10.98
N ASN A 929 28.27 -6.06 -10.01
CA ASN A 929 27.08 -5.39 -9.48
C ASN A 929 26.39 -4.51 -10.54
N GLN A 930 27.12 -3.92 -11.49
CA GLN A 930 26.52 -3.16 -12.59
C GLN A 930 25.74 -4.09 -13.54
N LEU A 931 26.31 -5.26 -13.89
CA LEU A 931 25.59 -6.31 -14.62
C LEU A 931 24.27 -6.68 -13.92
N TRP A 932 24.34 -6.93 -12.61
CA TRP A 932 23.16 -7.26 -11.80
C TRP A 932 22.09 -6.16 -11.84
N GLN A 933 22.47 -4.89 -11.69
CA GLN A 933 21.53 -3.77 -11.73
C GLN A 933 20.88 -3.57 -13.12
N GLU A 934 21.60 -3.80 -14.23
CA GLU A 934 20.98 -3.78 -15.57
C GLU A 934 20.03 -4.97 -15.84
N ILE A 935 20.18 -6.06 -15.08
CA ILE A 935 19.25 -7.20 -15.10
C ILE A 935 18.01 -6.89 -14.25
N LEU A 936 18.17 -6.30 -13.06
CA LEU A 936 17.03 -5.88 -12.23
C LEU A 936 16.12 -4.87 -12.96
N LYS A 937 16.71 -3.88 -13.65
CA LYS A 937 16.00 -2.89 -14.49
C LYS A 937 15.14 -3.49 -15.61
N SER A 938 15.37 -4.75 -16.01
CA SER A 938 14.64 -5.39 -17.11
C SER A 938 13.24 -5.91 -16.73
N GLY A 939 12.80 -5.75 -15.47
CA GLY A 939 11.57 -6.35 -14.95
C GLY A 939 11.68 -7.85 -14.64
N ARG A 940 12.67 -8.56 -15.21
CA ARG A 940 12.99 -9.97 -14.90
C ARG A 940 13.39 -10.19 -13.43
N ALA A 941 13.59 -9.13 -12.64
CA ALA A 941 13.77 -9.18 -11.18
C ALA A 941 12.70 -10.06 -10.49
N VAL A 942 11.45 -9.99 -10.96
CA VAL A 942 10.29 -10.73 -10.41
C VAL A 942 10.45 -12.25 -10.50
N GLU A 943 11.22 -12.76 -11.45
CA GLU A 943 11.44 -14.21 -11.60
C GLU A 943 12.24 -14.77 -10.41
N LEU A 944 13.11 -13.98 -9.79
CA LEU A 944 14.06 -14.47 -8.78
C LEU A 944 13.40 -14.79 -7.42
N PRO A 945 12.51 -13.96 -6.83
CA PRO A 945 11.76 -14.36 -5.65
C PRO A 945 10.82 -15.54 -5.88
N ILE A 946 10.20 -15.64 -7.06
CA ILE A 946 9.29 -16.75 -7.41
C ILE A 946 10.08 -18.06 -7.52
N LEU A 947 11.24 -18.04 -8.20
CA LEU A 947 12.19 -19.16 -8.21
C LEU A 947 12.71 -19.48 -6.79
N SER A 948 12.94 -18.46 -5.95
CA SER A 948 13.35 -18.65 -4.56
C SER A 948 12.28 -19.38 -3.73
N ALA A 949 10.99 -19.08 -3.91
CA ALA A 949 9.91 -19.78 -3.22
C ALA A 949 9.84 -21.25 -3.65
N ILE A 950 9.93 -21.50 -4.96
CA ILE A 950 9.93 -22.85 -5.54
C ILE A 950 11.13 -23.69 -5.06
N LEU A 951 12.30 -23.07 -4.86
CA LEU A 951 13.56 -23.75 -4.51
C LEU A 951 13.92 -23.70 -3.01
N ALA A 952 13.04 -23.18 -2.14
CA ALA A 952 13.29 -23.08 -0.69
C ALA A 952 12.79 -24.30 0.11
N ASP A 953 11.53 -24.70 -0.09
CA ASP A 953 10.86 -25.68 0.81
C ASP A 953 11.31 -27.14 0.62
N LYS A 954 12.04 -27.47 -0.48
CA LYS A 954 12.56 -28.82 -0.75
C LYS A 954 13.89 -28.79 -1.54
N PRO A 955 14.69 -29.87 -1.49
CA PRO A 955 15.64 -30.20 -2.54
C PRO A 955 14.89 -30.44 -3.87
N PHE A 956 15.39 -29.86 -4.95
CA PHE A 956 14.93 -30.12 -6.32
C PHE A 956 15.23 -31.59 -6.71
N ASP A 957 14.25 -32.32 -7.26
CA ASP A 957 14.43 -33.69 -7.74
C ASP A 957 14.59 -33.68 -9.28
N PRO A 958 15.83 -33.74 -9.82
CA PRO A 958 16.06 -33.72 -11.27
C PRO A 958 15.50 -34.97 -11.99
N THR A 959 14.96 -35.96 -11.28
CA THR A 959 14.24 -37.11 -11.87
C THR A 959 12.73 -36.87 -12.06
N LEU A 960 12.21 -35.71 -11.63
CA LEU A 960 10.82 -35.29 -11.78
C LEU A 960 10.68 -34.13 -12.79
N ARG A 961 10.54 -34.47 -14.08
CA ARG A 961 10.28 -33.52 -15.19
C ARG A 961 9.17 -32.50 -14.92
N SER A 962 8.21 -32.84 -14.06
CA SER A 962 7.15 -31.92 -13.61
C SER A 962 7.69 -30.66 -12.95
N GLU A 963 8.78 -30.72 -12.19
CA GLU A 963 9.30 -29.56 -11.43
C GLU A 963 9.82 -28.47 -12.38
N THR A 964 10.51 -28.87 -13.45
CA THR A 964 10.88 -27.97 -14.57
C THR A 964 9.66 -27.33 -15.23
N CYS A 965 8.55 -28.07 -15.36
CA CYS A 965 7.33 -27.57 -16.00
C CYS A 965 6.63 -26.51 -15.13
N PHE A 966 6.58 -26.68 -13.81
CA PHE A 966 6.00 -25.69 -12.90
C PHE A 966 6.90 -24.45 -12.74
N VAL A 967 8.24 -24.61 -12.77
CA VAL A 967 9.19 -23.49 -12.86
C VAL A 967 8.94 -22.64 -14.10
N GLU A 968 8.82 -23.28 -15.27
CA GLU A 968 8.55 -22.58 -16.54
C GLU A 968 7.14 -21.95 -16.56
N MET A 969 6.15 -22.60 -15.95
CA MET A 969 4.82 -22.02 -15.77
C MET A 969 4.88 -20.76 -14.90
N GLY A 970 5.66 -20.76 -13.82
CA GLY A 970 5.87 -19.60 -12.95
C GLY A 970 6.52 -18.43 -13.68
N LYS A 971 7.58 -18.68 -14.47
CA LYS A 971 8.20 -17.66 -15.36
C LYS A 971 7.20 -17.03 -16.34
N ARG A 972 6.23 -17.81 -16.84
CA ARG A 972 5.24 -17.31 -17.81
C ARG A 972 4.10 -16.52 -17.16
N VAL A 973 3.67 -16.89 -15.95
CA VAL A 973 2.63 -16.13 -15.21
C VAL A 973 3.19 -14.81 -14.68
N SER A 974 4.45 -14.75 -14.20
CA SER A 974 5.07 -13.49 -13.75
C SER A 974 5.24 -12.46 -14.87
N ARG A 975 5.49 -12.93 -16.11
CA ARG A 975 5.51 -12.12 -17.34
C ARG A 975 4.11 -11.70 -17.83
N GLN A 976 3.03 -12.07 -17.13
CA GLN A 976 1.63 -11.79 -17.50
C GLN A 976 0.78 -11.35 -16.28
N PRO A 977 1.06 -10.21 -15.62
CA PRO A 977 0.33 -9.76 -14.42
C PRO A 977 -1.18 -9.60 -14.63
N ASP A 978 -1.59 -9.18 -15.83
CA ASP A 978 -2.97 -9.16 -16.30
C ASP A 978 -3.73 -10.48 -16.11
N LEU A 979 -3.04 -11.61 -16.27
CA LEU A 979 -3.63 -12.95 -16.18
C LEU A 979 -3.97 -13.31 -14.73
N VAL A 980 -3.15 -12.87 -13.77
CA VAL A 980 -3.36 -13.05 -12.32
C VAL A 980 -4.69 -12.40 -11.92
N MET A 981 -4.85 -11.10 -12.21
CA MET A 981 -6.08 -10.34 -11.91
C MET A 981 -7.33 -10.93 -12.59
N LYS A 982 -7.20 -11.42 -13.84
CA LYS A 982 -8.31 -11.97 -14.62
C LYS A 982 -8.77 -13.36 -14.16
N LEU A 983 -7.91 -14.14 -13.51
CA LEU A 983 -8.23 -15.51 -13.11
C LEU A 983 -8.74 -15.64 -11.67
N ASN A 984 -8.20 -14.88 -10.71
CA ASN A 984 -8.63 -14.86 -9.30
C ASN A 984 -9.01 -16.27 -8.77
N THR A 985 -8.09 -17.22 -8.92
CA THR A 985 -8.33 -18.66 -8.73
C THR A 985 -7.09 -19.34 -8.15
N VAL A 986 -7.30 -20.32 -7.26
CA VAL A 986 -6.23 -21.22 -6.79
C VAL A 986 -6.29 -22.49 -7.64
N PHE A 987 -5.15 -22.92 -8.17
CA PHE A 987 -5.02 -24.18 -8.90
C PHE A 987 -4.16 -25.16 -8.09
N GLU A 988 -4.56 -26.44 -8.04
CA GLU A 988 -3.83 -27.49 -7.34
C GLU A 988 -3.56 -28.69 -8.25
N TRP A 989 -2.33 -29.19 -8.24
CA TRP A 989 -1.91 -30.41 -8.95
C TRP A 989 -1.30 -31.43 -7.99
N ASN A 990 -1.90 -32.62 -7.92
CA ASN A 990 -1.36 -33.77 -7.19
C ASN A 990 -0.54 -34.65 -8.14
N ILE A 991 0.78 -34.55 -8.08
CA ILE A 991 1.70 -35.26 -8.97
C ILE A 991 1.90 -36.69 -8.46
N THR A 992 1.70 -37.68 -9.34
CA THR A 992 1.82 -39.11 -8.98
C THR A 992 2.84 -39.84 -9.85
N LYS A 993 3.47 -40.88 -9.30
CA LYS A 993 4.39 -41.80 -10.01
C LYS A 993 4.00 -43.23 -9.62
N ASN A 994 3.53 -44.01 -10.59
CA ASN A 994 2.95 -45.35 -10.41
C ASN A 994 1.77 -45.35 -9.41
N GLY A 995 0.81 -44.43 -9.58
CA GLY A 995 -0.40 -44.32 -8.76
C GLY A 995 -0.21 -43.76 -7.35
N LYS A 996 1.03 -43.52 -6.91
CA LYS A 996 1.34 -42.92 -5.60
C LYS A 996 1.66 -41.43 -5.75
N LYS A 997 1.01 -40.56 -4.96
CA LYS A 997 1.35 -39.13 -4.83
C LYS A 997 2.83 -38.99 -4.45
N ARG A 998 3.52 -38.03 -5.08
CA ARG A 998 4.96 -37.75 -4.89
C ARG A 998 5.21 -36.33 -4.42
N THR A 999 4.49 -35.37 -5.01
CA THR A 999 4.52 -33.97 -4.59
C THR A 999 3.18 -33.32 -4.93
N GLN A 1000 2.92 -32.14 -4.37
CA GLN A 1000 1.72 -31.35 -4.59
C GLN A 1000 2.18 -29.93 -4.94
N TRP A 1001 1.56 -29.34 -5.95
CA TRP A 1001 1.83 -27.98 -6.39
C TRP A 1001 0.55 -27.17 -6.26
N ILE A 1002 0.61 -26.06 -5.54
CA ILE A 1002 -0.47 -25.07 -5.45
C ILE A 1002 0.03 -23.80 -6.14
N LEU A 1003 -0.80 -23.21 -7.00
CA LEU A 1003 -0.65 -21.87 -7.57
C LEU A 1003 -1.80 -21.01 -7.06
N ASP A 1004 -1.53 -20.10 -6.13
CA ASP A 1004 -2.52 -19.12 -5.66
C ASP A 1004 -2.44 -17.82 -6.47
N LEU A 1005 -3.58 -17.39 -7.02
CA LEU A 1005 -3.77 -16.12 -7.74
C LEU A 1005 -4.87 -15.25 -7.08
N LYS A 1006 -5.18 -15.47 -5.79
CA LYS A 1006 -6.28 -14.79 -5.06
C LYS A 1006 -5.84 -13.80 -3.98
N THR A 1007 -4.60 -13.88 -3.50
CA THR A 1007 -4.22 -13.25 -2.22
C THR A 1007 -4.02 -11.74 -2.32
N GLU A 1008 -5.05 -10.97 -1.96
CA GLU A 1008 -4.91 -9.56 -1.61
C GLU A 1008 -4.05 -9.39 -0.35
N LYS A 1009 -2.83 -8.88 -0.52
CA LYS A 1009 -2.06 -8.21 0.54
C LYS A 1009 -1.60 -6.84 0.05
N GLY A 1010 -1.67 -5.85 0.94
CA GLY A 1010 -1.68 -4.43 0.60
C GLY A 1010 -0.34 -3.88 0.09
N MET A 1011 -0.43 -2.77 -0.64
CA MET A 1011 0.71 -2.06 -1.23
C MET A 1011 1.61 -1.38 -0.18
N LEU A 1012 2.91 -1.61 -0.27
CA LEU A 1012 3.96 -0.57 -0.29
C LEU A 1012 5.30 -1.24 -0.71
N TYR A 1013 5.82 -0.84 -1.87
CA TYR A 1013 7.09 -1.25 -2.53
C TYR A 1013 8.11 -2.00 -1.64
N ASP A 1014 8.59 -3.20 -2.00
CA ASP A 1014 9.49 -3.38 -3.15
C ASP A 1014 9.37 -4.74 -3.89
N ASP A 1015 8.59 -5.70 -3.37
CA ASP A 1015 8.56 -7.10 -3.86
C ASP A 1015 7.28 -7.43 -4.65
N PHE A 1016 7.43 -7.77 -5.93
CA PHE A 1016 6.37 -8.43 -6.74
C PHE A 1016 6.18 -9.92 -6.36
N ALA A 1017 6.97 -10.44 -5.42
CA ALA A 1017 7.03 -11.85 -5.01
C ALA A 1017 5.68 -12.39 -4.49
N ASP A 1018 4.94 -11.58 -3.72
CA ASP A 1018 3.79 -12.02 -2.93
C ASP A 1018 2.51 -12.26 -3.75
N TRP A 1019 2.51 -11.96 -5.05
CA TRP A 1019 1.33 -12.05 -5.92
C TRP A 1019 1.10 -13.45 -6.53
N ILE A 1020 2.11 -14.33 -6.49
CA ILE A 1020 2.07 -15.64 -7.14
C ILE A 1020 2.66 -16.68 -6.17
N LEU A 1021 1.86 -17.10 -5.19
CA LEU A 1021 2.32 -18.05 -4.19
C LEU A 1021 2.32 -19.49 -4.74
N PHE A 1022 3.48 -19.95 -5.21
CA PHE A 1022 3.74 -21.37 -5.46
C PHE A 1022 4.08 -22.07 -4.14
N LYS A 1023 3.22 -22.98 -3.68
CA LYS A 1023 3.45 -23.76 -2.46
C LYS A 1023 3.60 -25.24 -2.75
N ILE A 1024 4.66 -25.86 -2.20
CA ILE A 1024 5.00 -27.27 -2.43
C ILE A 1024 4.94 -28.05 -1.11
N THR A 1025 3.82 -28.71 -0.84
CA THR A 1025 3.66 -29.56 0.36
C THR A 1025 4.26 -30.96 0.17
N ALA A 1026 4.74 -31.55 1.27
CA ALA A 1026 5.09 -32.98 1.36
C ALA A 1026 4.40 -33.60 2.57
N ASP A 1027 3.30 -34.29 2.33
CA ASP A 1027 2.71 -35.22 3.29
C ASP A 1027 3.17 -36.65 2.98
N GLN A 1028 3.56 -37.38 4.00
CA GLN A 1028 3.66 -38.83 3.96
C GLN A 1028 2.33 -39.47 4.42
N VAL A 1029 2.16 -40.78 4.15
CA VAL A 1029 0.99 -41.62 4.48
C VAL A 1029 -0.10 -41.65 3.37
N LEU A 1030 -1.06 -42.57 3.49
CA LEU A 1030 -1.52 -43.45 2.41
C LEU A 1030 -3.03 -43.39 2.08
N SER A 1031 -3.33 -43.87 0.88
CA SER A 1031 -4.62 -44.40 0.38
C SER A 1031 -5.75 -43.43 -0.01
N SER A 1032 -6.00 -43.32 -1.32
CA SER A 1032 -7.21 -43.87 -1.95
C SER A 1032 -7.12 -43.71 -3.49
N ASN A 1033 -7.86 -44.53 -4.24
CA ASN A 1033 -7.86 -44.50 -5.71
C ASN A 1033 -8.91 -43.53 -6.26
N SER A 1034 -8.53 -42.32 -6.66
CA SER A 1034 -9.16 -41.61 -7.79
C SER A 1034 -8.35 -40.38 -8.23
N THR A 1035 -8.29 -40.12 -9.55
CA THR A 1035 -7.88 -38.81 -10.08
C THR A 1035 -9.08 -37.87 -10.05
N LYS A 1036 -9.50 -37.47 -8.85
CA LYS A 1036 -10.65 -36.56 -8.66
C LYS A 1036 -10.24 -35.14 -9.07
N VAL A 1037 -10.97 -34.55 -10.01
CA VAL A 1037 -10.86 -33.13 -10.37
C VAL A 1037 -12.16 -32.47 -9.95
N GLU A 1038 -12.09 -31.64 -8.92
CA GLU A 1038 -13.22 -30.85 -8.41
C GLU A 1038 -12.99 -29.39 -8.79
N GLY A 1039 -13.71 -28.93 -9.83
CA GLY A 1039 -13.54 -27.59 -10.42
C GLY A 1039 -13.82 -27.58 -11.93
N ASP A 1040 -13.86 -26.39 -12.53
CA ASP A 1040 -14.06 -26.24 -13.97
C ASP A 1040 -12.81 -26.64 -14.76
N ARG A 1041 -12.87 -27.80 -15.40
CA ARG A 1041 -11.84 -28.29 -16.34
C ARG A 1041 -11.58 -27.33 -17.50
N SER A 1042 -12.56 -26.51 -17.89
CA SER A 1042 -12.39 -25.52 -18.96
C SER A 1042 -11.40 -24.42 -18.56
N LEU A 1043 -11.36 -24.01 -17.28
CA LEU A 1043 -10.49 -22.95 -16.80
C LEU A 1043 -9.02 -23.38 -16.75
N ALA A 1044 -8.73 -24.57 -16.23
CA ALA A 1044 -7.39 -25.14 -16.22
C ALA A 1044 -6.84 -25.39 -17.64
N ALA A 1045 -7.70 -25.85 -18.57
CA ALA A 1045 -7.32 -26.01 -19.97
C ALA A 1045 -7.01 -24.66 -20.64
N LYS A 1046 -7.81 -23.61 -20.38
CA LYS A 1046 -7.57 -22.25 -20.88
C LYS A 1046 -6.26 -21.66 -20.36
N LEU A 1047 -5.91 -21.90 -19.08
CA LEU A 1047 -4.64 -21.46 -18.52
C LEU A 1047 -3.44 -22.06 -19.29
N LEU A 1048 -3.44 -23.37 -19.50
CA LEU A 1048 -2.35 -24.07 -20.20
C LEU A 1048 -2.25 -23.67 -21.69
N ASP A 1049 -3.40 -23.49 -22.37
CA ASP A 1049 -3.48 -22.96 -23.75
C ASP A 1049 -2.89 -21.53 -23.84
N HIS A 1050 -3.28 -20.64 -22.92
CA HIS A 1050 -2.82 -19.25 -22.90
C HIS A 1050 -1.32 -19.12 -22.58
N LEU A 1051 -0.80 -19.94 -21.66
CA LEU A 1051 0.62 -20.02 -21.34
C LEU A 1051 1.44 -20.81 -22.39
N LYS A 1052 0.82 -21.30 -23.47
CA LYS A 1052 1.45 -22.13 -24.52
C LYS A 1052 2.20 -23.35 -23.96
N ILE A 1053 1.63 -24.03 -22.97
CA ILE A 1053 2.19 -25.25 -22.39
C ILE A 1053 1.51 -26.44 -23.08
N SER A 1054 2.28 -27.20 -23.87
CA SER A 1054 1.73 -28.32 -24.64
C SER A 1054 1.34 -29.49 -23.72
N ALA A 1055 0.21 -30.14 -23.98
CA ALA A 1055 -0.26 -31.33 -23.24
C ALA A 1055 0.56 -32.63 -23.50
N LYS A 1056 1.83 -32.49 -23.90
CA LYS A 1056 2.84 -33.56 -23.98
C LYS A 1056 3.92 -33.44 -22.89
N LEU A 1057 3.89 -32.36 -22.10
CA LEU A 1057 4.63 -32.16 -20.86
C LEU A 1057 3.70 -32.48 -19.67
#